data_AF-A0A258QXQ3-F1
#
_entry.id   AF-A0A258QXQ3-F1
#
_cell.length_a   1.000
_cell.length_b   1.000
_cell.length_c   1.000
_cell.angle_alpha   90.00
_cell.angle_beta   90.00
_cell.angle_gamma   90.00
#
_symmetry.space_group_name_H-M   'P 1'
#
loop_
_entity.id
_entity.type
_entity.pdbx_description
1 polymer ?
#
loop_
_entity_poly.entity_id
_entity_poly.type
_entity_poly.pdbx_seq_one_letter_code
_entity_poly.pdbx_strand_id
1 'polypeptide(L)'
;MEHPCMPTPNPTALPALTETRAFTPRVMRWGFGAVICVIVFITALSFWRVEVGNRAMHEITSHEQAMVEMLYRMQLASHERNFALFGAVHTDDPFVQDRETQRFYAQGATFGAARMQLEQLTLTEAERALLTQQHRQTTVLMPLQHRVIQFVESGQHAEAEKMMINQVVPAQTRMVGTLTTLLEEAIRRTHEHATARRKAQDRATILLIAGGLAGLLLTWGIFVLATRKMSGLVSHLTDASERLQASNLDLQFQKLALDEHNIVSITDTHGNITAVNDKFCEVSQYSREELLGQNHRLLKSGQQPDALFDDLWVTISAGKVWDGEICNQRKDGTFYWVASTILPFIGEDGVPSRYVSVRTDITTIKEAQQVLERSRNELEQLVQIRTGELAEREEVLHSITNAAQDAVVMIDAAGRVTYWNPAAELMFGFAEAEVAGKNLHELIVPERYLERAHAGFSRFAASGEGPSIGRTTTLRAKHRTGDEFPVDISLSAIKLRGQWSAVGIVRDATERVQIEERLKQLATTDTLTGICNRRCFDGALAREIERAARFSSPLSLILFDIDHFKRVNDTFGHQTGDRVLTQLAVTVGNTIRTVDLFARWGGEEFVVLLPGSDLNAARLLAEKLRMALEKQPFSDVGQVTCSFGVAEYASGDNMDALIKKVDRCLYHAKASGRNRVETSATTPLPEDAEDRKQR
;
A
#
# COMPACT_ATOMS: atom_id res chain seq x y z
N MET A 1 -92.09 62.94 40.36
CA MET A 1 -91.13 63.92 40.90
C MET A 1 -89.80 63.22 41.00
N GLU A 2 -88.87 63.78 40.24
CA GLU A 2 -87.64 63.18 39.77
C GLU A 2 -86.52 63.34 40.81
N HIS A 3 -85.74 62.29 41.03
CA HIS A 3 -84.41 62.39 41.63
C HIS A 3 -83.44 61.62 40.72
N PRO A 4 -82.56 62.30 39.96
CA PRO A 4 -81.55 61.63 39.16
C PRO A 4 -80.34 61.27 40.02
N CYS A 5 -80.02 59.98 40.06
CA CYS A 5 -78.90 59.41 40.80
C CYS A 5 -77.66 59.33 39.91
N MET A 6 -76.51 59.70 40.47
CA MET A 6 -75.18 59.81 39.83
C MET A 6 -74.69 58.53 39.15
N PRO A 7 -73.93 58.64 38.04
CA PRO A 7 -72.92 57.65 37.69
C PRO A 7 -71.48 58.22 37.57
N THR A 8 -70.57 57.46 38.19
CA THR A 8 -69.19 57.08 37.82
C THR A 8 -68.22 58.09 37.17
N PRO A 9 -66.97 58.24 37.69
CA PRO A 9 -65.91 58.95 37.01
C PRO A 9 -65.23 58.06 35.96
N ASN A 10 -65.19 58.57 34.75
CA ASN A 10 -64.34 58.14 33.65
C ASN A 10 -63.02 58.91 33.73
N PRO A 11 -61.85 58.28 33.53
CA PRO A 11 -60.83 58.98 32.77
C PRO A 11 -60.17 58.11 31.70
N THR A 12 -60.12 58.72 30.51
CA THR A 12 -59.01 58.73 29.55
C THR A 12 -58.71 57.48 28.74
N ALA A 13 -59.13 57.58 27.49
CA ALA A 13 -58.64 56.83 26.35
C ALA A 13 -57.12 56.99 26.15
N LEU A 14 -56.42 55.87 26.04
CA LEU A 14 -55.20 55.72 25.24
C LEU A 14 -55.53 54.85 24.02
N PRO A 15 -54.92 55.10 22.84
CA PRO A 15 -55.32 54.44 21.61
C PRO A 15 -54.87 52.98 21.57
N ALA A 16 -55.70 52.14 20.94
CA ALA A 16 -55.41 50.77 20.59
C ALA A 16 -54.16 50.68 19.68
N LEU A 17 -53.07 50.12 20.22
CA LEU A 17 -51.98 49.53 19.44
C LEU A 17 -52.27 48.04 19.22
N THR A 18 -53.36 47.74 18.53
CA THR A 18 -53.53 46.46 17.84
C THR A 18 -52.84 46.55 16.49
N GLU A 19 -51.60 46.07 16.41
CA GLU A 19 -50.98 45.45 15.22
C GLU A 19 -49.47 45.34 15.41
N THR A 20 -49.01 44.34 16.16
CA THR A 20 -47.69 43.75 15.91
C THR A 20 -47.91 42.27 15.63
N ARG A 21 -48.01 41.96 14.34
CA ARG A 21 -48.02 40.59 13.79
C ARG A 21 -46.99 39.75 14.56
N ALA A 22 -47.48 38.71 15.23
CA ALA A 22 -46.69 37.60 15.72
C ALA A 22 -45.91 36.97 14.56
N PHE A 23 -44.70 37.47 14.30
CA PHE A 23 -43.78 36.82 13.37
C PHE A 23 -43.26 35.56 14.07
N THR A 24 -43.88 34.46 13.67
CA THR A 24 -43.99 33.21 14.43
C THR A 24 -42.65 32.43 14.40
N PRO A 25 -42.28 31.70 15.46
CA PRO A 25 -41.16 30.74 15.47
C PRO A 25 -41.18 29.72 14.31
N ARG A 26 -42.35 29.56 13.67
CA ARG A 26 -42.53 28.77 12.44
C ARG A 26 -41.62 29.24 11.31
N VAL A 27 -41.50 30.54 11.04
CA VAL A 27 -40.72 31.02 9.87
C VAL A 27 -39.24 30.65 10.03
N MET A 28 -38.73 30.68 11.25
CA MET A 28 -37.34 30.31 11.56
C MET A 28 -37.09 28.80 11.46
N ARG A 29 -38.03 27.97 11.93
CA ARG A 29 -37.96 26.50 11.79
C ARG A 29 -38.08 26.05 10.34
N TRP A 30 -38.96 26.66 9.56
CA TRP A 30 -39.11 26.38 8.12
C TRP A 30 -37.87 26.81 7.33
N GLY A 31 -37.28 27.96 7.66
CA GLY A 31 -36.03 28.43 7.05
C GLY A 31 -34.84 27.51 7.35
N PHE A 32 -34.68 27.09 8.61
CA PHE A 32 -33.60 26.17 8.99
C PHE A 32 -33.78 24.77 8.39
N GLY A 33 -35.02 24.27 8.39
CA GLY A 33 -35.38 23.00 7.77
C GLY A 33 -35.12 23.01 6.26
N ALA A 34 -35.46 24.08 5.56
CA ALA A 34 -35.23 24.20 4.12
C ALA A 34 -33.73 24.16 3.77
N VAL A 35 -32.87 24.82 4.55
CA VAL A 35 -31.42 24.82 4.33
C VAL A 35 -30.82 23.43 4.58
N ILE A 36 -31.23 22.75 5.65
CA ILE A 36 -30.79 21.36 5.92
C ILE A 36 -31.23 20.44 4.79
N CYS A 37 -32.48 20.54 4.31
CA CYS A 37 -32.96 19.74 3.19
C CYS A 37 -32.14 19.95 1.91
N VAL A 38 -31.75 21.20 1.60
CA VAL A 38 -30.90 21.50 0.44
C VAL A 38 -29.50 20.89 0.60
N ILE A 39 -28.90 20.99 1.79
CA ILE A 39 -27.59 20.39 2.08
C ILE A 39 -27.64 18.86 1.96
N VAL A 40 -28.65 18.23 2.55
CA VAL A 40 -28.86 16.77 2.48
C VAL A 40 -29.09 16.34 1.04
N PHE A 41 -29.88 17.08 0.26
CA PHE A 41 -30.15 16.77 -1.14
C PHE A 41 -28.89 16.86 -2.01
N ILE A 42 -28.09 17.93 -1.88
CA ILE A 42 -26.83 18.09 -2.62
C ILE A 42 -25.83 16.99 -2.23
N THR A 43 -25.76 16.65 -0.94
CA THR A 43 -24.88 15.60 -0.44
C THR A 43 -25.30 14.23 -0.96
N ALA A 44 -26.59 13.90 -0.88
CA ALA A 44 -27.15 12.64 -1.39
C ALA A 44 -26.98 12.50 -2.91
N LEU A 45 -27.21 13.57 -3.69
CA LEU A 45 -27.01 13.59 -5.14
C LEU A 45 -25.53 13.37 -5.50
N SER A 46 -24.62 13.91 -4.69
CA SER A 46 -23.17 13.74 -4.86
C SER A 46 -22.73 12.31 -4.55
N PHE A 47 -23.19 11.74 -3.45
CA PHE A 47 -22.95 10.32 -3.11
C PHE A 47 -23.52 9.39 -4.17
N TRP A 48 -24.73 9.64 -4.66
CA TRP A 48 -25.35 8.84 -5.71
C TRP A 48 -24.53 8.86 -7.01
N ARG A 49 -24.00 10.03 -7.42
CA ARG A 49 -23.12 10.12 -8.60
C ARG A 49 -21.80 9.36 -8.41
N VAL A 50 -21.20 9.41 -7.23
CA VAL A 50 -19.98 8.65 -6.91
C VAL A 50 -20.25 7.15 -6.94
N GLU A 51 -21.36 6.72 -6.35
CA GLU A 51 -21.77 5.31 -6.28
C GLU A 51 -22.09 4.73 -7.67
N VAL A 52 -22.84 5.46 -8.50
CA VAL A 52 -23.11 5.06 -9.90
C VAL A 52 -21.81 4.97 -10.70
N GLY A 53 -20.86 5.90 -10.48
CA GLY A 53 -19.54 5.85 -11.09
C GLY A 53 -18.69 4.65 -10.63
N ASN A 54 -18.80 4.24 -9.37
CA ASN A 54 -18.06 3.11 -8.83
C ASN A 54 -18.60 1.74 -9.26
N ARG A 55 -19.92 1.58 -9.42
CA ARG A 55 -20.50 0.27 -9.82
C ARG A 55 -20.18 -0.11 -11.26
N ALA A 56 -20.26 0.83 -12.20
CA ALA A 56 -19.84 0.59 -13.58
C ALA A 56 -18.32 0.31 -13.70
N MET A 57 -17.53 0.65 -12.66
CA MET A 57 -16.07 0.57 -12.64
C MET A 57 -15.54 -0.85 -12.40
N HIS A 58 -16.18 -1.61 -11.51
CA HIS A 58 -15.66 -2.94 -11.10
C HIS A 58 -15.79 -3.97 -12.22
N GLU A 59 -16.82 -3.86 -13.05
CA GLU A 59 -17.01 -4.75 -14.22
C GLU A 59 -16.03 -4.43 -15.36
N ILE A 60 -15.70 -3.15 -15.60
CA ILE A 60 -14.76 -2.74 -16.67
C ILE A 60 -13.30 -3.07 -16.30
N THR A 61 -12.89 -2.76 -15.07
CA THR A 61 -11.49 -3.01 -14.64
C THR A 61 -11.15 -4.49 -14.51
N SER A 62 -12.11 -5.33 -14.07
CA SER A 62 -11.91 -6.77 -14.04
C SER A 62 -11.82 -7.38 -15.44
N HIS A 63 -12.59 -6.87 -16.41
CA HIS A 63 -12.50 -7.28 -17.82
C HIS A 63 -11.14 -6.93 -18.45
N GLU A 64 -10.67 -5.69 -18.26
CA GLU A 64 -9.41 -5.22 -18.83
C GLU A 64 -8.20 -5.93 -18.21
N GLN A 65 -8.22 -6.19 -16.90
CA GLN A 65 -7.18 -6.97 -16.24
C GLN A 65 -7.19 -8.44 -16.69
N ALA A 66 -8.38 -9.04 -16.86
CA ALA A 66 -8.49 -10.40 -17.38
C ALA A 66 -7.90 -10.51 -18.79
N MET A 67 -8.11 -9.52 -19.65
CA MET A 67 -7.55 -9.49 -21.01
C MET A 67 -6.01 -9.47 -21.00
N VAL A 68 -5.39 -8.58 -20.21
CA VAL A 68 -3.93 -8.48 -20.10
C VAL A 68 -3.33 -9.79 -19.55
N GLU A 69 -3.96 -10.37 -18.53
CA GLU A 69 -3.55 -11.65 -17.95
C GLU A 69 -3.61 -12.80 -18.98
N MET A 70 -4.71 -12.90 -19.75
CA MET A 70 -4.83 -13.93 -20.78
C MET A 70 -3.77 -13.79 -21.87
N LEU A 71 -3.48 -12.55 -22.29
CA LEU A 71 -2.46 -12.31 -23.31
C LEU A 71 -1.06 -12.64 -22.83
N TYR A 72 -0.75 -12.30 -21.58
CA TYR A 72 0.51 -12.68 -20.96
C TYR A 72 0.67 -14.21 -20.88
N ARG A 73 -0.38 -14.93 -20.46
CA ARG A 73 -0.39 -16.41 -20.44
C ARG A 73 -0.18 -17.01 -21.81
N MET A 74 -0.84 -16.48 -22.84
CA MET A 74 -0.64 -16.91 -24.22
C MET A 74 0.81 -16.69 -24.67
N GLN A 75 1.40 -15.53 -24.38
CA GLN A 75 2.78 -15.23 -24.76
C GLN A 75 3.78 -16.15 -24.04
N LEU A 76 3.62 -16.32 -22.73
CA LEU A 76 4.48 -17.20 -21.93
C LEU A 76 4.39 -18.65 -22.41
N ALA A 77 3.18 -19.18 -22.58
CA ALA A 77 2.96 -20.53 -23.11
C ALA A 77 3.58 -20.69 -24.51
N SER A 78 3.51 -19.65 -25.35
CA SER A 78 4.14 -19.66 -26.67
C SER A 78 5.66 -19.77 -26.59
N HIS A 79 6.32 -19.04 -25.68
CA HIS A 79 7.76 -19.14 -25.46
C HIS A 79 8.16 -20.52 -24.91
N GLU A 80 7.46 -20.98 -23.87
CA GLU A 80 7.71 -22.27 -23.23
C GLU A 80 7.56 -23.45 -24.22
N ARG A 81 6.56 -23.40 -25.12
CA ARG A 81 6.43 -24.38 -26.21
C ARG A 81 7.64 -24.39 -27.13
N ASN A 82 8.15 -23.22 -27.49
CA ASN A 82 9.29 -23.12 -28.40
C ASN A 82 10.57 -23.66 -27.74
N PHE A 83 10.77 -23.40 -26.44
CA PHE A 83 11.88 -23.97 -25.68
C PHE A 83 11.76 -25.49 -25.55
N ALA A 84 10.57 -26.01 -25.27
CA ALA A 84 10.34 -27.45 -25.21
C ALA A 84 10.61 -28.12 -26.57
N LEU A 85 10.16 -27.52 -27.66
CA LEU A 85 10.45 -28.01 -29.01
C LEU A 85 11.96 -27.98 -29.31
N PHE A 86 12.67 -26.95 -28.86
CA PHE A 86 14.12 -26.82 -29.03
C PHE A 86 14.87 -27.85 -28.18
N GLY A 87 14.38 -28.15 -26.98
CA GLY A 87 14.92 -29.20 -26.12
C GLY A 87 14.77 -30.58 -26.75
N ALA A 88 13.58 -30.90 -27.28
CA ALA A 88 13.34 -32.14 -28.02
C ALA A 88 14.23 -32.27 -29.26
N VAL A 89 14.35 -31.16 -30.02
CA VAL A 89 15.50 -30.79 -30.87
C VAL A 89 16.82 -31.55 -30.69
N HIS A 90 17.47 -31.16 -29.60
CA HIS A 90 18.92 -31.22 -29.38
C HIS A 90 19.31 -32.21 -28.28
N THR A 91 18.40 -33.11 -27.93
CA THR A 91 18.66 -34.19 -26.97
C THR A 91 18.61 -35.53 -27.68
N ASP A 92 19.62 -36.36 -27.45
CA ASP A 92 19.65 -37.74 -27.92
C ASP A 92 19.05 -38.71 -26.87
N ASP A 93 18.76 -38.23 -25.66
CA ASP A 93 18.13 -39.00 -24.59
C ASP A 93 16.60 -39.13 -24.84
N PRO A 94 16.07 -40.34 -25.08
CA PRO A 94 14.65 -40.56 -25.35
C PRO A 94 13.72 -40.15 -24.19
N PHE A 95 14.18 -40.24 -22.95
CA PHE A 95 13.38 -39.84 -21.78
C PHE A 95 13.27 -38.33 -21.66
N VAL A 96 14.36 -37.61 -21.97
CA VAL A 96 14.35 -36.14 -22.02
C VAL A 96 13.49 -35.68 -23.20
N GLN A 97 13.61 -36.34 -24.35
CA GLN A 97 12.80 -36.04 -25.53
C GLN A 97 11.30 -36.21 -25.29
N ASP A 98 10.88 -37.33 -24.67
CA ASP A 98 9.48 -37.56 -24.29
C ASP A 98 8.99 -36.48 -23.32
N ARG A 99 9.79 -36.15 -22.29
CA ARG A 99 9.44 -35.10 -21.33
C ARG A 99 9.26 -33.73 -21.99
N GLU A 100 10.16 -33.32 -22.88
CA GLU A 100 10.04 -32.04 -23.59
C GLU A 100 8.85 -32.06 -24.57
N THR A 101 8.55 -33.19 -25.20
CA THR A 101 7.38 -33.36 -26.07
C THR A 101 6.07 -33.23 -25.28
N GLN A 102 5.98 -33.86 -24.09
CA GLN A 102 4.85 -33.70 -23.17
C GLN A 102 4.69 -32.24 -22.72
N ARG A 103 5.79 -31.57 -22.37
CA ARG A 103 5.78 -30.14 -22.01
C ARG A 103 5.29 -29.27 -23.16
N PHE A 104 5.68 -29.57 -24.40
CA PHE A 104 5.17 -28.87 -25.59
C PHE A 104 3.64 -28.97 -25.71
N TYR A 105 3.06 -30.16 -25.54
CA TYR A 105 1.61 -30.35 -25.62
C TYR A 105 0.88 -29.69 -24.44
N ALA A 106 1.41 -29.79 -23.22
CA ALA A 106 0.82 -29.16 -22.03
C ALA A 106 0.75 -27.62 -22.15
N GLN A 107 1.82 -27.01 -22.67
CA GLN A 107 1.83 -25.57 -22.93
C GLN A 107 0.93 -25.20 -24.12
N GLY A 108 0.74 -26.10 -25.09
CA GLY A 108 -0.26 -25.96 -26.15
C GLY A 108 -1.69 -25.89 -25.62
N ALA A 109 -2.03 -26.74 -24.65
CA ALA A 109 -3.34 -26.70 -23.98
C ALA A 109 -3.52 -25.40 -23.18
N THR A 110 -2.49 -24.96 -22.47
CA THR A 110 -2.49 -23.68 -21.72
C THR A 110 -2.75 -22.49 -22.63
N PHE A 111 -2.07 -22.45 -23.78
CA PHE A 111 -2.27 -21.44 -24.81
C PHE A 111 -3.73 -21.42 -25.32
N GLY A 112 -4.28 -22.60 -25.65
CA GLY A 112 -5.66 -22.73 -26.11
C GLY A 112 -6.70 -22.30 -25.08
N ALA A 113 -6.50 -22.67 -23.81
CA ALA A 113 -7.39 -22.30 -22.72
C ALA A 113 -7.42 -20.79 -22.47
N ALA A 114 -6.25 -20.14 -22.42
CA ALA A 114 -6.16 -18.69 -22.26
C ALA A 114 -6.82 -17.94 -23.43
N ARG A 115 -6.64 -18.46 -24.65
CA ARG A 115 -7.29 -17.91 -25.84
C ARG A 115 -8.82 -18.03 -25.79
N MET A 116 -9.35 -19.19 -25.39
CA MET A 116 -10.80 -19.38 -25.27
C MET A 116 -11.40 -18.42 -24.25
N GLN A 117 -10.71 -18.17 -23.14
CA GLN A 117 -11.14 -17.18 -22.15
C GLN A 117 -11.07 -15.75 -22.71
N LEU A 118 -10.03 -15.43 -23.48
CA LEU A 118 -9.92 -14.13 -24.17
C LEU A 118 -11.05 -13.89 -25.18
N GLU A 119 -11.50 -14.93 -25.90
CA GLU A 119 -12.62 -14.85 -26.86
C GLU A 119 -13.98 -14.61 -26.19
N GLN A 120 -14.11 -14.93 -24.89
CA GLN A 120 -15.32 -14.66 -24.10
C GLN A 120 -15.40 -13.19 -23.63
N LEU A 121 -14.29 -12.43 -23.72
CA LEU A 121 -14.25 -11.03 -23.32
C LEU A 121 -14.77 -10.11 -24.44
N THR A 122 -15.19 -8.91 -24.04
CA THR A 122 -15.65 -7.86 -24.95
C THR A 122 -14.49 -7.14 -25.63
N LEU A 123 -14.05 -7.68 -26.77
CA LEU A 123 -12.98 -7.11 -27.59
C LEU A 123 -13.49 -6.01 -28.54
N THR A 124 -12.68 -4.97 -28.74
CA THR A 124 -12.85 -3.98 -29.80
C THR A 124 -12.63 -4.59 -31.18
N GLU A 125 -13.02 -3.85 -32.22
CA GLU A 125 -12.83 -4.27 -33.61
C GLU A 125 -11.33 -4.47 -33.95
N ALA A 126 -10.45 -3.60 -33.45
CA ALA A 126 -9.00 -3.71 -33.64
C ALA A 126 -8.40 -4.93 -32.91
N GLU A 127 -8.76 -5.13 -31.64
CA GLU A 127 -8.32 -6.30 -30.85
C GLU A 127 -8.82 -7.61 -31.48
N ARG A 128 -10.09 -7.64 -31.93
CA ARG A 128 -10.67 -8.81 -32.59
C ARG A 128 -9.98 -9.11 -33.92
N ALA A 129 -9.60 -8.09 -34.69
CA ALA A 129 -8.86 -8.26 -35.95
C ALA A 129 -7.46 -8.86 -35.70
N LEU A 130 -6.74 -8.33 -34.72
CA LEU A 130 -5.41 -8.83 -34.32
C LEU A 130 -5.48 -10.25 -33.75
N LEU A 131 -6.48 -10.57 -32.92
CA LEU A 131 -6.68 -11.94 -32.40
C LEU A 131 -7.01 -12.94 -33.52
N THR A 132 -7.75 -12.49 -34.55
CA THR A 132 -8.04 -13.29 -35.76
C THR A 132 -6.78 -13.49 -36.61
N GLN A 133 -5.93 -12.47 -36.73
CA GLN A 133 -4.62 -12.58 -37.39
C GLN A 133 -3.70 -13.56 -36.66
N GLN A 134 -3.64 -13.46 -35.32
CA GLN A 134 -2.91 -14.37 -34.45
C GLN A 134 -3.41 -15.82 -34.62
N HIS A 135 -4.72 -16.02 -34.75
CA HIS A 135 -5.31 -17.34 -35.03
C HIS A 135 -4.78 -17.93 -36.33
N ARG A 136 -4.87 -17.16 -37.43
CA ARG A 136 -4.40 -17.61 -38.74
C ARG A 136 -2.92 -18.00 -38.72
N GLN A 137 -2.10 -17.24 -38.01
CA GLN A 137 -0.68 -17.55 -37.84
C GLN A 137 -0.48 -18.86 -37.04
N THR A 138 -1.28 -19.09 -36.00
CA THR A 138 -1.26 -20.33 -35.21
C THR A 138 -1.64 -21.55 -36.06
N THR A 139 -2.66 -21.43 -36.90
CA THR A 139 -3.13 -22.51 -37.78
C THR A 139 -2.07 -22.94 -38.79
N VAL A 140 -1.21 -22.01 -39.24
CA VAL A 140 -0.06 -22.32 -40.11
C VAL A 140 1.10 -22.92 -39.32
N LEU A 141 1.32 -22.44 -38.09
CA LEU A 141 2.45 -22.82 -37.25
C LEU A 141 2.31 -24.22 -36.63
N MET A 142 1.12 -24.59 -36.19
CA MET A 142 0.86 -25.87 -35.52
C MET A 142 1.28 -27.09 -36.36
N PRO A 143 0.93 -27.20 -37.65
CA PRO A 143 1.41 -28.31 -38.50
C PRO A 143 2.94 -28.37 -38.63
N LEU A 144 3.61 -27.22 -38.68
CA LEU A 144 5.08 -27.17 -38.78
C LEU A 144 5.73 -27.70 -37.49
N GLN A 145 5.23 -27.28 -36.33
CA GLN A 145 5.71 -27.76 -35.03
C GLN A 145 5.47 -29.26 -34.86
N HIS A 146 4.31 -29.77 -35.29
CA HIS A 146 4.02 -31.21 -35.26
C HIS A 146 4.96 -32.01 -36.16
N ARG A 147 5.31 -31.46 -37.33
CA ARG A 147 6.23 -32.12 -38.26
C ARG A 147 7.66 -32.15 -37.74
N VAL A 148 8.07 -31.12 -36.99
CA VAL A 148 9.33 -31.15 -36.24
C VAL A 148 9.33 -32.30 -35.23
N ILE A 149 8.27 -32.44 -34.41
CA ILE A 149 8.16 -33.55 -33.44
C ILE A 149 8.25 -34.91 -34.13
N GLN A 150 7.56 -35.11 -35.25
CA GLN A 150 7.65 -36.35 -36.04
C GLN A 150 9.08 -36.63 -36.55
N PHE A 151 9.82 -35.60 -36.94
CA PHE A 151 11.23 -35.77 -37.30
C PHE A 151 12.09 -36.16 -36.10
N VAL A 152 11.84 -35.59 -34.91
CA VAL A 152 12.56 -36.01 -33.70
C VAL A 152 12.21 -37.46 -33.32
N GLU A 153 10.94 -37.84 -33.35
CA GLU A 153 10.48 -39.20 -33.04
C GLU A 153 11.01 -40.25 -34.02
N SER A 154 11.26 -39.87 -35.27
CA SER A 154 11.85 -40.74 -36.30
C SER A 154 13.39 -40.70 -36.35
N GLY A 155 14.04 -40.01 -35.40
CA GLY A 155 15.50 -39.89 -35.32
C GLY A 155 16.12 -38.99 -36.38
N GLN A 156 15.33 -38.18 -37.09
CA GLN A 156 15.76 -37.26 -38.14
C GLN A 156 16.09 -35.86 -37.58
N HIS A 157 16.98 -35.80 -36.59
CA HIS A 157 17.29 -34.56 -35.85
C HIS A 157 17.78 -33.41 -36.75
N ALA A 158 18.58 -33.69 -37.78
CA ALA A 158 19.08 -32.66 -38.70
C ALA A 158 17.96 -32.00 -39.53
N GLU A 159 16.96 -32.78 -39.97
CA GLU A 159 15.80 -32.23 -40.69
C GLU A 159 14.85 -31.50 -39.74
N ALA A 160 14.72 -31.98 -38.50
CA ALA A 160 13.99 -31.30 -37.42
C ALA A 160 14.58 -29.91 -37.13
N GLU A 161 15.90 -29.83 -36.95
CA GLU A 161 16.64 -28.59 -36.67
C GLU A 161 16.52 -27.60 -37.85
N LYS A 162 16.73 -28.08 -39.08
CA LYS A 162 16.61 -27.27 -40.28
C LYS A 162 15.20 -26.71 -40.47
N MET A 163 14.16 -27.50 -40.21
CA MET A 163 12.76 -27.05 -40.27
C MET A 163 12.46 -26.06 -39.13
N MET A 164 13.01 -26.31 -37.94
CA MET A 164 12.83 -25.45 -36.78
C MET A 164 13.39 -24.05 -37.05
N ILE A 165 14.63 -23.94 -37.54
CA ILE A 165 15.29 -22.66 -37.83
C ILE A 165 14.63 -21.93 -39.01
N ASN A 166 14.34 -22.63 -40.11
CA ASN A 166 13.92 -21.97 -41.35
C ASN A 166 12.42 -21.68 -41.44
N GLN A 167 11.57 -22.44 -40.73
CA GLN A 167 10.12 -22.35 -40.87
C GLN A 167 9.43 -22.05 -39.54
N VAL A 168 9.75 -22.80 -38.47
CA VAL A 168 9.06 -22.66 -37.18
C VAL A 168 9.44 -21.35 -36.48
N VAL A 169 10.73 -21.05 -36.32
CA VAL A 169 11.19 -19.83 -35.62
C VAL A 169 10.67 -18.55 -36.28
N PRO A 170 10.73 -18.38 -37.62
CA PRO A 170 10.16 -17.18 -38.28
C PRO A 170 8.63 -17.08 -38.12
N ALA A 171 7.91 -18.20 -38.23
CA ALA A 171 6.45 -18.21 -38.08
C ALA A 171 6.02 -17.93 -36.63
N GLN A 172 6.74 -18.48 -35.66
CA GLN A 172 6.60 -18.21 -34.22
C GLN A 172 6.86 -16.72 -33.92
N THR A 173 7.93 -16.14 -34.48
CA THR A 173 8.28 -14.72 -34.28
C THR A 173 7.16 -13.79 -34.76
N ARG A 174 6.57 -14.09 -35.93
CA ARG A 174 5.41 -13.33 -36.44
C ARG A 174 4.18 -13.46 -35.55
N MET A 175 3.91 -14.64 -35.01
CA MET A 175 2.77 -14.88 -34.12
C MET A 175 2.92 -14.16 -32.78
N VAL A 176 4.10 -14.25 -32.15
CA VAL A 176 4.41 -13.58 -30.89
C VAL A 176 4.43 -12.06 -31.08
N GLY A 177 4.89 -11.56 -32.23
CA GLY A 177 4.80 -10.15 -32.59
C GLY A 177 3.35 -9.64 -32.57
N THR A 178 2.41 -10.37 -33.19
CA THR A 178 0.98 -10.02 -33.16
C THR A 178 0.41 -10.02 -31.73
N LEU A 179 0.81 -10.99 -30.88
CA LEU A 179 0.42 -11.01 -29.46
C LEU A 179 0.96 -9.82 -28.69
N THR A 180 2.20 -9.42 -28.97
CA THR A 180 2.85 -8.26 -28.33
C THR A 180 2.10 -6.97 -28.70
N THR A 181 1.74 -6.80 -29.98
CA THR A 181 0.91 -5.66 -30.41
C THR A 181 -0.46 -5.66 -29.75
N LEU A 182 -1.10 -6.84 -29.59
CA LEU A 182 -2.38 -6.93 -28.88
C LEU A 182 -2.25 -6.54 -27.40
N LEU A 183 -1.17 -6.98 -26.75
CA LEU A 183 -0.88 -6.67 -25.35
C LEU A 183 -0.61 -5.18 -25.15
N GLU A 184 0.17 -4.55 -26.04
CA GLU A 184 0.42 -3.12 -26.04
C GLU A 184 -0.88 -2.32 -26.19
N GLU A 185 -1.78 -2.75 -27.08
CA GLU A 185 -3.08 -2.12 -27.27
C GLU A 185 -3.97 -2.22 -26.02
N ALA A 186 -4.02 -3.40 -25.40
CA ALA A 186 -4.73 -3.63 -24.14
C ALA A 186 -4.19 -2.73 -23.02
N ILE A 187 -2.87 -2.66 -22.86
CA ILE A 187 -2.21 -1.81 -21.84
C ILE A 187 -2.49 -0.34 -22.09
N ARG A 188 -2.35 0.13 -23.34
CA ARG A 188 -2.62 1.53 -23.74
C ARG A 188 -4.03 1.95 -23.34
N ARG A 189 -5.01 1.10 -23.61
CA ARG A 189 -6.41 1.35 -23.28
C ARG A 189 -6.68 1.40 -21.77
N THR A 190 -6.08 0.51 -20.98
CA THR A 190 -6.18 0.57 -19.51
C THR A 190 -5.64 1.90 -18.96
N HIS A 191 -4.57 2.42 -19.57
CA HIS A 191 -3.98 3.70 -19.18
C HIS A 191 -4.85 4.90 -19.57
N GLU A 192 -5.43 4.89 -20.77
CA GLU A 192 -6.37 5.93 -21.23
C GLU A 192 -7.62 6.00 -20.33
N HIS A 193 -8.20 4.85 -19.95
CA HIS A 193 -9.33 4.80 -19.02
C HIS A 193 -8.94 5.24 -17.60
N ALA A 194 -7.76 4.86 -17.09
CA ALA A 194 -7.27 5.29 -15.78
C ALA A 194 -7.04 6.82 -15.71
N THR A 195 -6.51 7.43 -16.77
CA THR A 195 -6.27 8.88 -16.82
C THR A 195 -7.57 9.69 -16.96
N ALA A 196 -8.52 9.23 -17.77
CA ALA A 196 -9.86 9.81 -17.87
C ALA A 196 -10.60 9.76 -16.52
N ARG A 197 -10.46 8.65 -15.77
CA ARG A 197 -11.00 8.47 -14.41
C ARG A 197 -10.45 9.50 -13.42
N ARG A 198 -9.13 9.69 -13.39
CA ARG A 198 -8.50 10.66 -12.49
C ARG A 198 -9.07 12.07 -12.72
N LYS A 199 -9.19 12.48 -13.98
CA LYS A 199 -9.79 13.77 -14.35
C LYS A 199 -11.27 13.89 -13.94
N ALA A 200 -12.07 12.82 -14.07
CA ALA A 200 -13.46 12.82 -13.67
C ALA A 200 -13.63 12.91 -12.14
N GLN A 201 -12.79 12.19 -11.39
CA GLN A 201 -12.77 12.19 -9.92
C GLN A 201 -12.30 13.54 -9.36
N ASP A 202 -11.28 14.15 -9.97
CA ASP A 202 -10.81 15.49 -9.62
C ASP A 202 -11.93 16.53 -9.82
N ARG A 203 -12.64 16.48 -10.96
CA ARG A 203 -13.81 17.36 -11.22
C ARG A 203 -14.93 17.17 -10.20
N ALA A 204 -15.25 15.93 -9.84
CA ALA A 204 -16.29 15.64 -8.85
C ALA A 204 -15.89 16.15 -7.45
N THR A 205 -14.62 16.00 -7.07
CA THR A 205 -14.09 16.46 -5.78
C THR A 205 -14.12 17.99 -5.70
N ILE A 206 -13.71 18.68 -6.77
CA ILE A 206 -13.77 20.15 -6.86
C ILE A 206 -15.20 20.65 -6.70
N LEU A 207 -16.18 20.03 -7.39
CA LEU A 207 -17.59 20.40 -7.27
C LEU A 207 -18.14 20.18 -5.85
N LEU A 208 -17.71 19.12 -5.16
CA LEU A 208 -18.11 18.82 -3.79
C LEU A 208 -17.58 19.86 -2.79
N ILE A 209 -16.30 20.24 -2.91
CA ILE A 209 -15.69 21.30 -2.08
C ILE A 209 -16.39 22.65 -2.33
N ALA A 210 -16.62 23.01 -3.59
CA ALA A 210 -17.31 24.25 -3.95
C ALA A 210 -18.75 24.29 -3.41
N GLY A 211 -19.49 23.18 -3.49
CA GLY A 211 -20.84 23.07 -2.93
C GLY A 211 -20.87 23.19 -1.40
N GLY A 212 -19.91 22.56 -0.70
CA GLY A 212 -19.78 22.67 0.76
C GLY A 212 -19.50 24.10 1.23
N LEU A 213 -18.58 24.81 0.56
CA LEU A 213 -18.27 26.21 0.85
C LEU A 213 -19.48 27.15 0.64
N ALA A 214 -20.24 26.94 -0.43
CA ALA A 214 -21.46 27.71 -0.68
C ALA A 214 -22.52 27.50 0.42
N GLY A 215 -22.68 26.26 0.89
CA GLY A 215 -23.58 25.94 2.01
C GLY A 215 -23.20 26.65 3.30
N LEU A 216 -21.91 26.64 3.66
CA LEU A 216 -21.41 27.33 4.85
C LEU A 216 -21.67 28.85 4.81
N LEU A 217 -21.41 29.50 3.68
CA LEU A 217 -21.66 30.93 3.51
C LEU A 217 -23.14 31.30 3.67
N LEU A 218 -24.03 30.44 3.17
CA LEU A 218 -25.48 30.67 3.24
C LEU A 218 -26.01 30.50 4.67
N THR A 219 -25.52 29.51 5.41
CA THR A 219 -25.86 29.33 6.84
C THR A 219 -25.36 30.48 7.70
N TRP A 220 -24.15 30.98 7.45
CA TRP A 220 -23.58 32.11 8.16
C TRP A 220 -24.40 33.40 7.94
N GLY A 221 -24.83 33.67 6.71
CA GLY A 221 -25.68 34.83 6.40
C GLY A 221 -27.01 34.83 7.16
N ILE A 222 -27.67 33.66 7.26
CA ILE A 222 -28.95 33.51 7.98
C ILE A 222 -28.75 33.74 9.50
N PHE A 223 -27.66 33.20 10.06
CA PHE A 223 -27.34 33.36 11.48
C PHE A 223 -27.11 34.83 11.87
N VAL A 224 -26.40 35.59 11.03
CA VAL A 224 -26.13 37.02 11.26
C VAL A 224 -27.44 37.85 11.22
N LEU A 225 -28.35 37.54 10.30
CA LEU A 225 -29.65 38.21 10.21
C LEU A 225 -30.55 37.90 11.43
N ALA A 226 -30.54 36.65 11.89
CA ALA A 226 -31.30 36.21 13.06
C ALA A 226 -30.84 36.91 14.35
N THR A 227 -29.52 36.94 14.58
CA THR A 227 -28.91 37.50 15.80
C THR A 227 -29.10 39.01 15.91
N ARG A 228 -28.97 39.75 14.79
CA ARG A 228 -29.26 41.21 14.76
C ARG A 228 -30.69 41.54 15.15
N LYS A 229 -31.67 40.75 14.69
CA LYS A 229 -33.10 41.00 14.96
C LYS A 229 -33.47 40.66 16.41
N MET A 230 -32.84 39.65 17.00
CA MET A 230 -33.11 39.22 18.38
C MET A 230 -32.59 40.22 19.42
N SER A 231 -31.42 40.81 19.15
CA SER A 231 -30.80 41.81 20.04
C SER A 231 -31.68 43.06 20.21
N GLY A 232 -32.39 43.48 19.16
CA GLY A 232 -33.34 44.59 19.24
C GLY A 232 -34.55 44.28 20.14
N LEU A 233 -35.08 43.06 20.08
CA LEU A 233 -36.27 42.65 20.83
C LEU A 233 -35.99 42.51 22.34
N VAL A 234 -34.79 42.02 22.70
CA VAL A 234 -34.37 41.82 24.08
C VAL A 234 -34.19 43.15 24.82
N SER A 235 -33.72 44.20 24.13
CA SER A 235 -33.53 45.54 24.75
C SER A 235 -34.84 46.24 25.12
N HIS A 236 -35.93 45.97 24.39
CA HIS A 236 -37.24 46.58 24.68
C HIS A 236 -38.01 45.87 25.80
N LEU A 237 -37.75 44.57 26.00
CA LEU A 237 -38.37 43.77 27.07
C LEU A 237 -37.72 44.02 28.44
N THR A 238 -36.42 44.33 28.46
CA THR A 238 -35.65 44.57 29.69
C THR A 238 -36.03 45.90 30.36
N ASP A 239 -36.20 46.97 29.58
CA ASP A 239 -36.52 48.32 30.08
C ASP A 239 -37.96 48.44 30.67
N ALA A 240 -38.89 47.58 30.24
CA ALA A 240 -40.25 47.48 30.77
C ALA A 240 -40.35 46.63 32.06
N SER A 241 -39.45 45.65 32.25
CA SER A 241 -39.44 44.76 33.42
C SER A 241 -38.90 45.46 34.67
N GLU A 242 -37.88 46.30 34.51
CA GLU A 242 -37.15 46.92 35.63
C GLU A 242 -38.01 47.91 36.44
N ARG A 243 -38.96 48.61 35.81
CA ARG A 243 -39.76 49.65 36.49
C ARG A 243 -40.95 49.10 37.29
N LEU A 244 -41.45 47.92 36.95
CA LEU A 244 -42.55 47.28 37.68
C LEU A 244 -42.03 46.40 38.83
N GLN A 245 -40.82 45.85 38.70
CA GLN A 245 -40.20 44.97 39.70
C GLN A 245 -39.64 45.73 40.91
N ALA A 246 -39.26 47.00 40.81
CA ALA A 246 -38.58 47.65 41.94
C ALA A 246 -39.46 47.94 43.18
N SER A 247 -40.80 48.02 43.04
CA SER A 247 -41.69 48.46 44.14
C SER A 247 -42.66 47.40 44.66
N ASN A 248 -42.92 46.31 43.93
CA ASN A 248 -43.80 45.22 44.39
C ASN A 248 -43.00 44.07 45.02
N LEU A 249 -41.69 44.05 44.80
CA LEU A 249 -40.84 42.89 45.04
C LEU A 249 -40.46 42.75 46.50
N ASP A 250 -40.28 43.81 47.28
CA ASP A 250 -39.75 43.71 48.65
C ASP A 250 -40.78 43.16 49.67
N LEU A 251 -42.06 43.53 49.53
CA LEU A 251 -43.15 43.06 50.40
C LEU A 251 -43.82 41.77 49.89
N GLN A 252 -43.80 41.50 48.59
CA GLN A 252 -44.21 40.20 48.04
C GLN A 252 -43.10 39.15 48.18
N PHE A 253 -41.80 39.49 48.10
CA PHE A 253 -40.71 38.50 48.24
C PHE A 253 -40.80 37.71 49.53
N GLN A 254 -41.03 38.39 50.67
CA GLN A 254 -41.00 37.72 51.97
C GLN A 254 -42.20 36.78 52.18
N LYS A 255 -43.33 37.04 51.53
CA LYS A 255 -44.53 36.20 51.61
C LYS A 255 -44.56 35.12 50.52
N LEU A 256 -44.12 35.45 49.30
CA LEU A 256 -44.04 34.55 48.15
C LEU A 256 -42.88 33.54 48.27
N ALA A 257 -41.74 33.90 48.88
CA ALA A 257 -40.61 32.97 49.06
C ALA A 257 -40.95 31.76 49.94
N LEU A 258 -41.93 31.88 50.85
CA LEU A 258 -42.45 30.79 51.66
C LEU A 258 -43.59 30.02 50.95
N ASP A 259 -44.34 30.66 50.05
CA ASP A 259 -45.49 30.06 49.36
C ASP A 259 -45.18 29.43 47.98
N GLU A 260 -44.13 29.85 47.26
CA GLU A 260 -43.76 29.32 45.93
C GLU A 260 -42.76 28.14 45.97
N HIS A 261 -41.80 28.16 46.92
CA HIS A 261 -40.64 27.26 46.86
C HIS A 261 -40.58 26.22 47.98
N ASN A 262 -41.32 26.42 49.08
CA ASN A 262 -41.35 25.48 50.20
C ASN A 262 -42.78 25.02 50.48
N ILE A 263 -42.93 23.74 50.77
CA ILE A 263 -44.13 23.10 51.30
C ILE A 263 -44.18 23.43 52.80
N VAL A 264 -45.19 24.18 53.24
CA VAL A 264 -45.34 24.60 54.64
C VAL A 264 -46.63 24.01 55.23
N SER A 265 -46.51 23.47 56.44
CA SER A 265 -47.66 23.07 57.24
C SER A 265 -47.47 23.36 58.72
N ILE A 266 -48.58 23.59 59.40
CA ILE A 266 -48.66 23.73 60.85
C ILE A 266 -49.52 22.59 61.36
N THR A 267 -49.11 21.95 62.46
CA THR A 267 -49.83 20.86 63.10
C THR A 267 -50.06 21.14 64.58
N ASP A 268 -51.10 20.53 65.16
CA ASP A 268 -51.26 20.47 66.60
C ASP A 268 -50.25 19.50 67.26
N THR A 269 -50.31 19.36 68.59
CA THR A 269 -49.42 18.47 69.35
C THR A 269 -49.59 16.99 69.04
N HIS A 270 -50.67 16.59 68.37
CA HIS A 270 -50.95 15.21 67.95
C HIS A 270 -50.57 14.96 66.48
N GLY A 271 -50.07 15.98 65.77
CA GLY A 271 -49.68 15.89 64.35
C GLY A 271 -50.83 16.06 63.37
N ASN A 272 -51.98 16.59 63.82
CA ASN A 272 -53.09 16.92 62.94
C ASN A 272 -52.84 18.28 62.29
N ILE A 273 -53.00 18.35 60.98
CA ILE A 273 -52.69 19.53 60.17
C ILE A 273 -53.73 20.63 60.43
N THR A 274 -53.27 21.77 60.93
CA THR A 274 -54.11 22.94 61.25
C THR A 274 -53.96 24.06 60.22
N ALA A 275 -52.85 24.11 59.48
CA ALA A 275 -52.67 25.02 58.35
C ALA A 275 -51.74 24.44 57.29
N VAL A 276 -51.98 24.78 56.02
CA VAL A 276 -51.15 24.41 54.86
C VAL A 276 -51.07 25.55 53.86
N ASN A 277 -49.92 25.72 53.21
CA ASN A 277 -49.78 26.64 52.08
C ASN A 277 -50.19 25.98 50.74
N ASP A 278 -50.33 26.80 49.70
CA ASP A 278 -50.75 26.33 48.37
C ASP A 278 -49.76 25.32 47.77
N LYS A 279 -48.45 25.50 48.01
CA LYS A 279 -47.43 24.55 47.53
C LYS A 279 -47.58 23.15 48.10
N PHE A 280 -48.01 23.03 49.36
CA PHE A 280 -48.32 21.73 49.94
C PHE A 280 -49.51 21.07 49.23
N CYS A 281 -50.58 21.80 48.93
CA CYS A 281 -51.70 21.26 48.16
C CYS A 281 -51.26 20.82 46.75
N GLU A 282 -50.48 21.66 46.05
CA GLU A 282 -49.96 21.38 44.71
C GLU A 282 -49.09 20.11 44.68
N VAL A 283 -48.10 20.01 45.56
CA VAL A 283 -47.16 18.89 45.56
C VAL A 283 -47.82 17.62 46.10
N SER A 284 -48.59 17.70 47.19
CA SER A 284 -49.25 16.50 47.72
C SER A 284 -50.44 16.01 46.88
N GLN A 285 -50.97 16.88 46.00
CA GLN A 285 -52.19 16.69 45.21
C GLN A 285 -53.49 16.51 46.04
N TYR A 286 -53.41 16.71 47.35
CA TYR A 286 -54.59 16.81 48.21
C TYR A 286 -55.07 18.26 48.24
N SER A 287 -56.38 18.46 48.23
CA SER A 287 -56.94 19.79 48.42
C SER A 287 -56.74 20.24 49.88
N ARG A 288 -56.76 21.55 50.11
CA ARG A 288 -56.65 22.13 51.46
C ARG A 288 -57.70 21.56 52.41
N GLU A 289 -58.93 21.40 51.93
CA GLU A 289 -60.05 20.85 52.71
C GLU A 289 -59.83 19.39 53.12
N GLU A 290 -59.16 18.60 52.28
CA GLU A 290 -58.79 17.21 52.56
C GLU A 290 -57.60 17.10 53.52
N LEU A 291 -56.71 18.11 53.54
CA LEU A 291 -55.54 18.14 54.41
C LEU A 291 -55.85 18.63 55.83
N LEU A 292 -56.73 19.64 55.97
CA LEU A 292 -57.03 20.24 57.27
C LEU A 292 -57.75 19.24 58.19
N GLY A 293 -57.26 19.14 59.44
CA GLY A 293 -57.77 18.21 60.45
C GLY A 293 -57.29 16.77 60.31
N GLN A 294 -56.65 16.40 59.19
CA GLN A 294 -56.07 15.07 59.02
C GLN A 294 -54.68 14.98 59.66
N ASN A 295 -54.30 13.77 60.05
CA ASN A 295 -52.98 13.51 60.60
C ASN A 295 -51.92 13.46 59.48
N HIS A 296 -50.73 14.01 59.72
CA HIS A 296 -49.63 14.08 58.72
C HIS A 296 -49.20 12.71 58.17
N ARG A 297 -49.52 11.62 58.90
CA ARG A 297 -49.34 10.23 58.46
C ARG A 297 -50.08 9.88 57.16
N LEU A 298 -51.07 10.68 56.74
CA LEU A 298 -51.75 10.55 55.45
C LEU A 298 -50.77 10.46 54.26
N LEU A 299 -49.61 11.11 54.36
CA LEU A 299 -48.60 11.17 53.28
C LEU A 299 -47.54 10.06 53.35
N LYS A 300 -47.60 9.17 54.34
CA LYS A 300 -46.55 8.18 54.59
C LYS A 300 -46.41 7.22 53.41
N SER A 301 -45.24 7.20 52.77
CA SER A 301 -44.94 6.34 51.61
C SER A 301 -44.64 4.88 51.96
N GLY A 302 -44.28 4.59 53.21
CA GLY A 302 -43.78 3.28 53.63
C GLY A 302 -42.35 2.94 53.15
N GLN A 303 -41.68 3.83 52.41
CA GLN A 303 -40.31 3.61 51.90
C GLN A 303 -39.23 3.72 52.97
N GLN A 304 -39.53 4.36 54.10
CA GLN A 304 -38.57 4.65 55.17
C GLN A 304 -38.85 3.85 56.44
N PRO A 305 -37.81 3.46 57.20
CA PRO A 305 -37.96 2.70 58.43
C PRO A 305 -38.79 3.46 59.48
N ASP A 306 -39.59 2.74 60.28
CA ASP A 306 -40.39 3.35 61.35
C ASP A 306 -39.53 4.10 62.39
N ALA A 307 -38.29 3.64 62.62
CA ALA A 307 -37.33 4.28 63.51
C ALA A 307 -37.05 5.76 63.17
N LEU A 308 -37.15 6.16 61.90
CA LEU A 308 -36.98 7.55 61.47
C LEU A 308 -38.12 8.43 62.02
N PHE A 309 -39.35 7.93 62.01
CA PHE A 309 -40.50 8.66 62.51
C PHE A 309 -40.55 8.67 64.05
N ASP A 310 -40.06 7.62 64.69
CA ASP A 310 -39.88 7.60 66.15
C ASP A 310 -38.88 8.66 66.61
N ASP A 311 -37.72 8.77 65.94
CA ASP A 311 -36.72 9.82 66.19
C ASP A 311 -37.29 11.24 65.99
N LEU A 312 -38.03 11.44 64.90
CA LEU A 312 -38.73 12.68 64.62
C LEU A 312 -39.64 13.08 65.78
N TRP A 313 -40.52 12.17 66.23
CA TRP A 313 -41.48 12.46 67.29
C TRP A 313 -40.81 12.72 68.65
N VAL A 314 -39.79 11.93 69.00
CA VAL A 314 -38.98 12.15 70.21
C VAL A 314 -38.31 13.52 70.18
N THR A 315 -37.77 13.92 69.03
CA THR A 315 -37.04 15.19 68.87
C THR A 315 -37.97 16.40 69.00
N ILE A 316 -39.07 16.44 68.25
CA ILE A 316 -39.95 17.62 68.25
C ILE A 316 -40.73 17.75 69.55
N SER A 317 -41.11 16.62 70.17
CA SER A 317 -41.83 16.62 71.45
C SER A 317 -40.95 17.06 72.62
N ALA A 318 -39.62 16.89 72.50
CA ALA A 318 -38.64 17.44 73.44
C ALA A 318 -38.35 18.94 73.22
N GLY A 319 -39.08 19.61 72.32
CA GLY A 319 -38.90 21.03 72.01
C GLY A 319 -37.67 21.34 71.13
N LYS A 320 -37.08 20.33 70.50
CA LYS A 320 -35.94 20.48 69.59
C LYS A 320 -36.40 20.51 68.13
N VAL A 321 -35.62 21.19 67.29
CA VAL A 321 -35.83 21.18 65.83
C VAL A 321 -35.39 19.82 65.29
N TRP A 322 -36.20 19.24 64.41
CA TRP A 322 -35.85 18.04 63.66
C TRP A 322 -35.61 18.39 62.21
N ASP A 323 -34.55 17.84 61.62
CA ASP A 323 -34.25 17.94 60.20
C ASP A 323 -33.99 16.55 59.59
N GLY A 324 -34.49 16.32 58.39
CA GLY A 324 -34.33 15.05 57.70
C GLY A 324 -35.05 14.97 56.36
N GLU A 325 -34.68 13.99 55.55
CA GLU A 325 -35.34 13.74 54.27
C GLU A 325 -36.47 12.72 54.45
N ILE A 326 -37.63 13.00 53.87
CA ILE A 326 -38.80 12.12 53.92
C ILE A 326 -39.29 11.84 52.50
N CYS A 327 -39.55 10.57 52.19
CA CYS A 327 -40.25 10.18 50.98
C CYS A 327 -41.76 10.11 51.28
N ASN A 328 -42.54 10.94 50.61
CA ASN A 328 -43.99 11.02 50.77
C ASN A 328 -44.71 10.47 49.53
N GLN A 329 -45.97 10.09 49.71
CA GLN A 329 -46.86 9.66 48.63
C GLN A 329 -47.89 10.76 48.32
N ARG A 330 -48.08 11.06 47.04
CA ARG A 330 -49.12 11.97 46.53
C ARG A 330 -50.47 11.24 46.50
N LYS A 331 -51.56 11.99 46.34
CA LYS A 331 -52.93 11.43 46.25
C LYS A 331 -53.09 10.38 45.13
N ASP A 332 -52.42 10.57 43.99
CA ASP A 332 -52.44 9.63 42.86
C ASP A 332 -51.59 8.36 43.08
N GLY A 333 -50.90 8.25 44.22
CA GLY A 333 -50.04 7.12 44.57
C GLY A 333 -48.57 7.27 44.16
N THR A 334 -48.19 8.32 43.43
CA THR A 334 -46.79 8.59 43.07
C THR A 334 -45.96 9.11 44.25
N PHE A 335 -44.65 8.93 44.22
CA PHE A 335 -43.76 9.32 45.32
C PHE A 335 -43.06 10.65 45.04
N TYR A 336 -42.75 11.39 46.11
CA TYR A 336 -41.95 12.60 46.05
C TYR A 336 -41.06 12.72 47.29
N TRP A 337 -39.89 13.31 47.11
CA TRP A 337 -38.91 13.47 48.18
C TRP A 337 -38.92 14.89 48.71
N VAL A 338 -38.91 15.03 50.03
CA VAL A 338 -38.84 16.33 50.71
C VAL A 338 -37.71 16.37 51.71
N ALA A 339 -36.84 17.37 51.60
CA ALA A 339 -35.98 17.78 52.71
C ALA A 339 -36.85 18.56 53.70
N SER A 340 -36.95 18.10 54.94
CA SER A 340 -37.93 18.59 55.91
C SER A 340 -37.24 19.13 57.16
N THR A 341 -37.68 20.31 57.62
CA THR A 341 -37.31 20.87 58.93
C THR A 341 -38.59 21.13 59.72
N ILE A 342 -38.69 20.56 60.92
CA ILE A 342 -39.87 20.66 61.79
C ILE A 342 -39.46 21.38 63.07
N LEU A 343 -40.11 22.52 63.33
CA LEU A 343 -39.86 23.38 64.47
C LEU A 343 -41.02 23.31 65.45
N PRO A 344 -40.77 22.98 66.73
CA PRO A 344 -41.77 23.13 67.79
C PRO A 344 -41.92 24.60 68.19
N PHE A 345 -43.16 25.06 68.32
CA PHE A 345 -43.48 26.34 68.90
C PHE A 345 -43.82 26.14 70.38
N ILE A 346 -43.00 26.68 71.27
CA ILE A 346 -43.10 26.48 72.71
C ILE A 346 -44.03 27.55 73.32
N GLY A 347 -45.00 27.12 74.12
CA GLY A 347 -45.87 28.01 74.89
C GLY A 347 -45.15 28.63 76.10
N GLU A 348 -45.81 29.58 76.77
CA GLU A 348 -45.26 30.23 77.99
C GLU A 348 -45.02 29.24 79.15
N ASP A 349 -45.59 28.04 79.08
CA ASP A 349 -45.46 26.93 80.02
C ASP A 349 -44.25 26.00 79.73
N GLY A 350 -43.47 26.27 78.68
CA GLY A 350 -42.33 25.45 78.29
C GLY A 350 -42.69 24.18 77.52
N VAL A 351 -43.96 23.98 77.16
CA VAL A 351 -44.45 22.80 76.43
C VAL A 351 -44.71 23.17 74.96
N PRO A 352 -44.38 22.32 73.97
CA PRO A 352 -44.74 22.56 72.57
C PRO A 352 -46.26 22.67 72.39
N SER A 353 -46.74 23.76 71.81
CA SER A 353 -48.18 23.99 71.56
C SER A 353 -48.61 23.65 70.13
N ARG A 354 -47.66 23.63 69.18
CA ARG A 354 -47.85 23.30 67.76
C ARG A 354 -46.49 23.06 67.09
N TYR A 355 -46.50 22.41 65.93
CA TYR A 355 -45.30 22.22 65.11
C TYR A 355 -45.45 22.90 63.76
N VAL A 356 -44.41 23.59 63.32
CA VAL A 356 -44.32 24.19 61.98
C VAL A 356 -43.29 23.40 61.18
N SER A 357 -43.71 22.81 60.06
CA SER A 357 -42.82 22.11 59.15
C SER A 357 -42.61 22.91 57.87
N VAL A 358 -41.35 23.14 57.50
CA VAL A 358 -40.95 23.70 56.21
C VAL A 358 -40.24 22.60 55.44
N ARG A 359 -40.65 22.38 54.20
CA ARG A 359 -40.20 21.25 53.38
C ARG A 359 -39.85 21.73 51.97
N THR A 360 -38.75 21.27 51.40
CA THR A 360 -38.38 21.57 50.01
C THR A 360 -38.51 20.30 49.19
N ASP A 361 -39.22 20.35 48.06
CA ASP A 361 -39.29 19.22 47.12
C ASP A 361 -37.90 19.04 46.46
N ILE A 362 -37.26 17.91 46.75
CA ILE A 362 -35.93 17.55 46.24
C ILE A 362 -36.00 16.40 45.22
N THR A 363 -37.20 16.10 44.69
CA THR A 363 -37.40 14.97 43.76
C THR A 363 -36.51 15.10 42.51
N THR A 364 -36.43 16.28 41.90
CA THR A 364 -35.59 16.54 40.72
C THR A 364 -34.09 16.39 41.03
N ILE A 365 -33.66 16.73 42.24
CA ILE A 365 -32.28 16.57 42.70
C ILE A 365 -31.94 15.08 42.84
N LYS A 366 -32.84 14.29 43.46
CA LYS A 366 -32.67 12.83 43.59
C LYS A 366 -32.67 12.13 42.23
N GLU A 367 -33.52 12.54 41.30
CA GLU A 367 -33.54 12.02 39.93
C GLU A 367 -32.25 12.36 39.17
N ALA A 368 -31.75 13.61 39.26
CA ALA A 368 -30.50 14.02 38.65
C ALA A 368 -29.29 13.28 39.23
N GLN A 369 -29.27 13.02 40.54
CA GLN A 369 -28.24 12.20 41.19
C GLN A 369 -28.23 10.77 40.65
N GLN A 370 -29.40 10.14 40.51
CA GLN A 370 -29.51 8.79 39.94
C GLN A 370 -29.08 8.73 38.47
N VAL A 371 -29.42 9.74 37.67
CA VAL A 371 -28.95 9.82 36.27
C VAL A 371 -27.43 9.97 36.21
N LEU A 372 -26.86 10.83 37.05
CA LEU A 372 -25.40 11.03 37.10
C LEU A 372 -24.65 9.76 37.50
N GLU A 373 -25.15 9.02 38.50
CA GLU A 373 -24.58 7.74 38.90
C GLU A 373 -24.64 6.69 37.79
N ARG A 374 -25.75 6.62 37.03
CA ARG A 374 -25.85 5.74 35.86
C ARG A 374 -24.83 6.13 34.79
N SER A 375 -24.73 7.41 34.42
CA SER A 375 -23.76 7.86 33.43
C SER A 375 -22.31 7.63 33.86
N ARG A 376 -21.99 7.77 35.16
CA ARG A 376 -20.66 7.44 35.69
C ARG A 376 -20.34 5.95 35.50
N ASN A 377 -21.26 5.07 35.88
CA ASN A 377 -21.06 3.63 35.76
C ASN A 377 -20.94 3.19 34.29
N GLU A 378 -21.73 3.79 33.39
CA GLU A 378 -21.62 3.57 31.93
C GLU A 378 -20.26 4.02 31.40
N LEU A 379 -19.76 5.18 31.85
CA LEU A 379 -18.45 5.70 31.45
C LEU A 379 -17.30 4.80 31.94
N GLU A 380 -17.38 4.33 33.19
CA GLU A 380 -16.39 3.39 33.75
C GLU A 380 -16.33 2.08 32.96
N GLN A 381 -17.50 1.52 32.59
CA GLN A 381 -17.55 0.35 31.71
C GLN A 381 -16.96 0.63 30.33
N LEU A 382 -17.27 1.78 29.74
CA LEU A 382 -16.75 2.15 28.42
C LEU A 382 -15.22 2.32 28.44
N VAL A 383 -14.67 2.94 29.50
CA VAL A 383 -13.21 3.07 29.69
C VAL A 383 -12.56 1.69 29.82
N GLN A 384 -13.17 0.77 30.57
CA GLN A 384 -12.65 -0.59 30.73
C GLN A 384 -12.66 -1.38 29.41
N ILE A 385 -13.75 -1.28 28.62
CA ILE A 385 -13.81 -1.88 27.29
C ILE A 385 -12.74 -1.26 26.39
N ARG A 386 -12.62 0.06 26.38
CA ARG A 386 -11.70 0.76 25.47
C ARG A 386 -10.23 0.51 25.81
N THR A 387 -9.90 0.36 27.09
CA THR A 387 -8.55 -0.01 27.52
C THR A 387 -8.22 -1.46 27.16
N GLY A 388 -9.19 -2.38 27.26
CA GLY A 388 -9.05 -3.75 26.75
C GLY A 388 -8.83 -3.81 25.24
N GLU A 389 -9.66 -3.11 24.44
CA GLU A 389 -9.51 -3.03 22.98
C GLU A 389 -8.17 -2.43 22.54
N LEU A 390 -7.65 -1.44 23.29
CA LEU A 390 -6.36 -0.82 22.99
C LEU A 390 -5.20 -1.82 23.21
N ALA A 391 -5.25 -2.57 24.31
CA ALA A 391 -4.25 -3.60 24.61
C ALA A 391 -4.26 -4.73 23.57
N GLU A 392 -5.44 -5.22 23.18
CA GLU A 392 -5.57 -6.23 22.12
C GLU A 392 -5.02 -5.71 20.77
N ARG A 393 -5.33 -4.46 20.42
CA ARG A 393 -4.81 -3.86 19.18
C ARG A 393 -3.30 -3.70 19.20
N GLU A 394 -2.71 -3.37 20.33
CA GLU A 394 -1.26 -3.27 20.51
C GLU A 394 -0.59 -4.64 20.38
N GLU A 395 -1.16 -5.68 20.98
CA GLU A 395 -0.68 -7.07 20.86
C GLU A 395 -0.75 -7.60 19.41
N VAL A 396 -1.84 -7.27 18.69
CA VAL A 396 -1.98 -7.63 17.27
C VAL A 396 -0.89 -6.94 16.42
N LEU A 397 -0.60 -5.66 16.65
CA LEU A 397 0.44 -4.93 15.90
C LEU A 397 1.84 -5.51 16.16
N HIS A 398 2.15 -5.86 17.41
CA HIS A 398 3.38 -6.56 17.77
C HIS A 398 3.46 -7.95 17.12
N SER A 399 2.35 -8.69 17.08
CA SER A 399 2.31 -10.03 16.48
C SER A 399 2.55 -10.01 14.96
N ILE A 400 1.96 -9.05 14.23
CA ILE A 400 2.13 -8.92 12.76
C ILE A 400 3.59 -8.69 12.40
N THR A 401 4.27 -7.81 13.13
CA THR A 401 5.66 -7.45 12.86
C THR A 401 6.65 -8.52 13.33
N ASN A 402 6.33 -9.25 14.40
CA ASN A 402 7.12 -10.40 14.86
C ASN A 402 7.01 -11.61 13.91
N ALA A 403 5.86 -11.80 13.27
CA ALA A 403 5.67 -12.83 12.25
C ALA A 403 6.26 -12.46 10.87
N ALA A 404 6.69 -11.20 10.67
CA ALA A 404 7.30 -10.77 9.42
C ALA A 404 8.65 -11.45 9.20
N GLN A 405 8.88 -11.96 7.99
CA GLN A 405 10.16 -12.58 7.61
C GLN A 405 11.24 -11.54 7.25
N ASP A 406 10.81 -10.36 6.81
CA ASP A 406 11.71 -9.23 6.54
C ASP A 406 12.01 -8.48 7.84
N ALA A 407 13.22 -7.94 7.94
CA ALA A 407 13.62 -7.11 9.07
C ALA A 407 12.85 -5.79 9.04
N VAL A 408 12.15 -5.47 10.13
CA VAL A 408 11.41 -4.22 10.30
C VAL A 408 12.10 -3.41 11.38
N VAL A 409 12.58 -2.24 10.99
CA VAL A 409 13.35 -1.33 11.84
C VAL A 409 12.69 0.03 11.83
N MET A 410 12.55 0.67 12.99
CA MET A 410 12.10 2.05 13.10
C MET A 410 13.12 2.90 13.83
N ILE A 411 13.31 4.13 13.36
CA ILE A 411 14.20 5.11 14.00
C ILE A 411 13.51 6.45 14.23
N ASP A 412 13.88 7.11 15.33
CA ASP A 412 13.45 8.48 15.67
C ASP A 412 14.14 9.53 14.79
N ALA A 413 13.78 10.82 14.95
CA ALA A 413 14.36 11.94 14.20
C ALA A 413 15.88 12.15 14.43
N ALA A 414 16.48 11.49 15.41
CA ALA A 414 17.91 11.52 15.69
C ALA A 414 18.64 10.26 15.18
N GLY A 415 17.92 9.36 14.51
CA GLY A 415 18.45 8.12 13.96
C GLY A 415 18.60 7.00 14.98
N ARG A 416 17.97 7.14 16.16
CA ARG A 416 18.02 6.11 17.20
C ARG A 416 16.93 5.07 16.99
N VAL A 417 17.27 3.80 17.19
CA VAL A 417 16.34 2.67 17.04
C VAL A 417 15.23 2.75 18.08
N THR A 418 13.98 2.83 17.60
CA THR A 418 12.76 2.80 18.43
C THR A 418 11.97 1.51 18.26
N TYR A 419 12.27 0.72 17.22
CA TYR A 419 11.64 -0.57 16.99
C TYR A 419 12.58 -1.51 16.25
N TRP A 420 12.60 -2.78 16.66
CA TRP A 420 13.46 -3.82 16.10
C TRP A 420 12.77 -5.18 16.22
N ASN A 421 12.33 -5.75 15.09
CA ASN A 421 11.63 -7.05 15.13
C ASN A 421 12.62 -8.25 15.19
N PRO A 422 12.15 -9.46 15.53
CA PRO A 422 12.97 -10.68 15.57
C PRO A 422 13.71 -10.99 14.26
N ALA A 423 13.13 -10.69 13.09
CA ALA A 423 13.81 -10.88 11.82
C ALA A 423 15.04 -9.96 11.67
N ALA A 424 14.98 -8.73 12.21
CA ALA A 424 16.13 -7.83 12.26
C ALA A 424 17.23 -8.38 13.20
N GLU A 425 16.85 -9.01 14.32
CA GLU A 425 17.82 -9.68 15.21
C GLU A 425 18.57 -10.80 14.49
N LEU A 426 17.85 -11.66 13.77
CA LEU A 426 18.43 -12.75 13.01
C LEU A 426 19.32 -12.24 11.86
N MET A 427 18.89 -11.19 11.16
CA MET A 427 19.58 -10.66 9.98
C MET A 427 20.88 -9.92 10.34
N PHE A 428 20.87 -9.08 11.38
CA PHE A 428 22.02 -8.24 11.74
C PHE A 428 22.81 -8.76 12.94
N GLY A 429 22.26 -9.74 13.68
CA GLY A 429 22.90 -10.40 14.81
C GLY A 429 22.79 -9.63 16.13
N PHE A 430 22.06 -8.50 16.18
CA PHE A 430 21.90 -7.69 17.39
C PHE A 430 20.53 -7.90 18.02
N ALA A 431 20.47 -8.15 19.33
CA ALA A 431 19.18 -8.21 20.04
C ALA A 431 18.56 -6.81 20.20
N GLU A 432 17.23 -6.72 20.24
CA GLU A 432 16.49 -5.46 20.41
C GLU A 432 17.00 -4.68 21.63
N ALA A 433 17.18 -5.36 22.77
CA ALA A 433 17.68 -4.76 24.00
C ALA A 433 19.07 -4.13 23.87
N GLU A 434 19.91 -4.62 22.93
CA GLU A 434 21.24 -4.07 22.68
C GLU A 434 21.20 -2.84 21.79
N VAL A 435 20.20 -2.70 20.92
CA VAL A 435 20.14 -1.65 19.89
C VAL A 435 19.15 -0.54 20.21
N ALA A 436 18.16 -0.79 21.07
CA ALA A 436 17.17 0.20 21.47
C ALA A 436 17.85 1.49 21.97
N GLY A 437 17.50 2.62 21.34
CA GLY A 437 18.05 3.93 21.66
C GLY A 437 19.46 4.22 21.10
N LYS A 438 20.13 3.26 20.46
CA LYS A 438 21.42 3.50 19.77
C LYS A 438 21.20 4.00 18.35
N ASN A 439 22.19 4.68 17.77
CA ASN A 439 22.12 5.15 16.40
C ASN A 439 22.19 3.96 15.42
N LEU A 440 21.19 3.84 14.53
CA LEU A 440 21.11 2.72 13.59
C LEU A 440 22.28 2.70 12.60
N HIS A 441 22.68 3.86 12.07
CA HIS A 441 23.68 3.91 11.01
C HIS A 441 25.05 3.43 11.51
N GLU A 442 25.42 3.76 12.74
CA GLU A 442 26.68 3.31 13.35
C GLU A 442 26.75 1.79 13.53
N LEU A 443 25.60 1.10 13.59
CA LEU A 443 25.52 -0.34 13.81
C LEU A 443 25.57 -1.14 12.51
N ILE A 444 24.75 -0.77 11.53
CA ILE A 444 24.49 -1.60 10.34
C ILE A 444 25.02 -1.02 9.02
N VAL A 445 25.52 0.22 9.01
CA VAL A 445 26.07 0.85 7.79
C VAL A 445 27.59 0.73 7.79
N PRO A 446 28.22 0.23 6.70
CA PRO A 446 29.67 0.21 6.58
C PRO A 446 30.29 1.59 6.71
N GLU A 447 31.49 1.68 7.30
CA GLU A 447 32.15 2.95 7.65
C GLU A 447 32.30 3.91 6.46
N ARG A 448 32.60 3.37 5.28
CA ARG A 448 32.72 4.14 4.03
C ARG A 448 31.42 4.83 3.57
N TYR A 449 30.27 4.48 4.13
CA TYR A 449 28.97 5.05 3.79
C TYR A 449 28.33 5.86 4.93
N LEU A 450 28.95 5.91 6.12
CA LEU A 450 28.41 6.60 7.30
C LEU A 450 28.15 8.09 7.05
N GLU A 451 29.12 8.82 6.48
CA GLU A 451 28.94 10.26 6.21
C GLU A 451 27.74 10.52 5.28
N ARG A 452 27.59 9.70 4.24
CA ARG A 452 26.48 9.82 3.29
C ARG A 452 25.14 9.47 3.95
N ALA A 453 25.12 8.44 4.80
CA ALA A 453 23.93 8.04 5.55
C ALA A 453 23.50 9.15 6.53
N HIS A 454 24.43 9.73 7.29
CA HIS A 454 24.18 10.84 8.20
C HIS A 454 23.67 12.09 7.48
N ALA A 455 24.32 12.48 6.37
CA ALA A 455 23.89 13.63 5.58
C ALA A 455 22.49 13.43 4.97
N GLY A 456 22.20 12.22 4.48
CA GLY A 456 20.88 11.85 3.97
C GLY A 456 19.80 11.88 5.05
N PHE A 457 20.12 11.36 6.23
CA PHE A 457 19.19 11.29 7.35
C PHE A 457 18.88 12.67 7.98
N SER A 458 19.88 13.55 8.12
CA SER A 458 19.66 14.92 8.59
C SER A 458 18.70 15.70 7.70
N ARG A 459 18.74 15.47 6.39
CA ARG A 459 17.78 16.06 5.44
C ARG A 459 16.37 15.49 5.68
N PHE A 460 16.27 14.17 5.82
CA PHE A 460 15.01 13.49 6.13
C PHE A 460 14.39 14.00 7.44
N ALA A 461 15.18 14.15 8.51
CA ALA A 461 14.70 14.62 9.81
C ALA A 461 14.06 16.02 9.73
N ALA A 462 14.52 16.87 8.80
CA ALA A 462 13.99 18.22 8.59
C ALA A 462 12.72 18.25 7.73
N SER A 463 12.65 17.50 6.63
CA SER A 463 11.57 17.62 5.65
C SER A 463 10.61 16.43 5.59
N GLY A 464 10.96 15.27 6.16
CA GLY A 464 10.27 13.99 5.95
C GLY A 464 10.50 13.39 4.55
N GLU A 465 11.29 14.06 3.71
CA GLU A 465 11.56 13.67 2.34
C GLU A 465 13.03 13.29 2.15
N GLY A 466 13.29 12.31 1.27
CA GLY A 466 14.63 11.89 0.95
C GLY A 466 14.67 11.11 -0.37
N PRO A 467 15.83 11.03 -1.03
CA PRO A 467 15.97 10.36 -2.33
C PRO A 467 15.63 8.86 -2.28
N SER A 468 15.67 8.26 -1.09
CA SER A 468 15.39 6.85 -0.83
C SER A 468 14.00 6.59 -0.21
N ILE A 469 13.21 7.64 0.08
CA ILE A 469 11.86 7.50 0.64
C ILE A 469 10.90 7.04 -0.47
N GLY A 470 10.11 6.00 -0.20
CA GLY A 470 9.12 5.46 -1.13
C GLY A 470 9.71 4.65 -2.29
N ARG A 471 11.00 4.32 -2.25
CA ARG A 471 11.68 3.48 -3.26
C ARG A 471 12.43 2.35 -2.57
N THR A 472 12.55 1.21 -3.26
CA THR A 472 13.44 0.13 -2.84
C THR A 472 14.80 0.34 -3.47
N THR A 473 15.87 0.21 -2.68
CA THR A 473 17.25 0.32 -3.17
C THR A 473 18.11 -0.76 -2.55
N THR A 474 19.02 -1.33 -3.35
CA THR A 474 20.00 -2.30 -2.88
C THR A 474 21.22 -1.57 -2.32
N LEU A 475 21.55 -1.82 -1.05
CA LEU A 475 22.71 -1.26 -0.34
C LEU A 475 23.53 -2.38 0.31
N ARG A 476 24.72 -2.04 0.80
CA ARG A 476 25.53 -2.94 1.63
C ARG A 476 25.26 -2.64 3.10
N ALA A 477 24.89 -3.66 3.85
CA ALA A 477 24.78 -3.60 5.30
C ALA A 477 25.91 -4.40 5.95
N LYS A 478 26.18 -4.10 7.22
CA LYS A 478 27.18 -4.73 8.07
C LYS A 478 26.48 -5.57 9.13
N HIS A 479 26.88 -6.83 9.26
CA HIS A 479 26.46 -7.73 10.33
C HIS A 479 27.30 -7.50 11.61
N ARG A 480 26.85 -7.96 12.79
CA ARG A 480 27.61 -7.81 14.06
C ARG A 480 29.04 -8.36 13.98
N THR A 481 29.27 -9.38 13.16
CA THR A 481 30.59 -10.00 12.96
C THR A 481 31.55 -9.12 12.16
N GLY A 482 31.03 -8.09 11.50
CA GLY A 482 31.79 -7.20 10.60
C GLY A 482 31.62 -7.55 9.12
N ASP A 483 31.00 -8.70 8.79
CA ASP A 483 30.77 -9.11 7.41
C ASP A 483 29.76 -8.20 6.71
N GLU A 484 30.01 -7.93 5.44
CA GLU A 484 29.13 -7.10 4.62
C GLU A 484 28.30 -7.94 3.65
N PHE A 485 27.00 -7.69 3.62
CA PHE A 485 26.06 -8.40 2.75
C PHE A 485 25.10 -7.42 2.07
N PRO A 486 24.60 -7.77 0.87
CA PRO A 486 23.68 -6.90 0.15
C PRO A 486 22.27 -7.00 0.75
N VAL A 487 21.64 -5.86 0.97
CA VAL A 487 20.25 -5.76 1.45
C VAL A 487 19.42 -4.87 0.54
N ASP A 488 18.18 -5.27 0.31
CA ASP A 488 17.17 -4.43 -0.31
C ASP A 488 16.42 -3.69 0.81
N ILE A 489 16.52 -2.35 0.81
CA ILE A 489 15.89 -1.51 1.82
C ILE A 489 14.77 -0.66 1.21
N SER A 490 13.61 -0.67 1.85
CA SER A 490 12.47 0.19 1.56
C SER A 490 12.23 1.13 2.74
N LEU A 491 12.35 2.43 2.52
CA LEU A 491 12.20 3.45 3.56
C LEU A 491 10.88 4.21 3.42
N SER A 492 10.13 4.31 4.51
CA SER A 492 8.90 5.10 4.61
C SER A 492 9.02 6.15 5.72
N ALA A 493 8.46 7.33 5.46
CA ALA A 493 8.39 8.43 6.42
C ALA A 493 7.06 8.37 7.16
N ILE A 494 7.09 8.46 8.50
CA ILE A 494 5.89 8.63 9.32
C ILE A 494 6.09 9.79 10.29
N LYS A 495 5.00 10.49 10.64
CA LYS A 495 5.06 11.60 11.60
C LYS A 495 4.44 11.18 12.92
N LEU A 496 5.26 11.01 13.95
CA LEU A 496 4.85 10.60 15.30
C LEU A 496 5.06 11.77 16.27
N ARG A 497 3.98 12.17 16.98
CA ARG A 497 4.01 13.27 17.97
C ARG A 497 4.65 14.57 17.44
N GLY A 498 4.45 14.86 16.16
CA GLY A 498 4.98 16.06 15.49
C GLY A 498 6.42 15.93 14.96
N GLN A 499 7.12 14.84 15.25
CA GLN A 499 8.47 14.56 14.77
C GLN A 499 8.46 13.50 13.66
N TRP A 500 9.41 13.58 12.74
CA TRP A 500 9.58 12.59 11.69
C TRP A 500 10.29 11.34 12.22
N SER A 501 9.78 10.17 11.87
CA SER A 501 10.39 8.87 12.14
C SER A 501 10.45 8.09 10.84
N ALA A 502 11.52 7.30 10.67
CA ALA A 502 11.68 6.46 9.48
C ALA A 502 11.36 5.01 9.83
N VAL A 503 10.58 4.35 8.98
CA VAL A 503 10.35 2.90 9.00
C VAL A 503 11.12 2.30 7.83
N GLY A 504 12.05 1.40 8.13
CA GLY A 504 12.79 0.62 7.17
C GLY A 504 12.31 -0.83 7.17
N ILE A 505 11.93 -1.33 6.00
CA ILE A 505 11.82 -2.77 5.75
C ILE A 505 13.08 -3.19 5.01
N VAL A 506 13.80 -4.15 5.55
CA VAL A 506 15.07 -4.63 5.03
C VAL A 506 14.95 -6.12 4.71
N ARG A 507 15.34 -6.47 3.47
CA ARG A 507 15.36 -7.84 2.98
C ARG A 507 16.78 -8.22 2.60
N ASP A 508 17.21 -9.42 2.97
CA ASP A 508 18.47 -9.97 2.51
C ASP A 508 18.41 -10.23 0.99
N ALA A 509 19.34 -9.64 0.25
CA ALA A 509 19.43 -9.76 -1.20
C ALA A 509 20.60 -10.65 -1.64
N THR A 510 21.24 -11.38 -0.71
CA THR A 510 22.43 -12.20 -0.98
C THR A 510 22.17 -13.23 -2.08
N GLU A 511 21.12 -14.03 -1.95
CA GLU A 511 20.75 -15.04 -2.96
C GLU A 511 20.44 -14.39 -4.32
N ARG A 512 19.66 -13.31 -4.33
CA ARG A 512 19.31 -12.57 -5.55
C ARG A 512 20.56 -12.07 -6.29
N VAL A 513 21.47 -11.42 -5.57
CA VAL A 513 22.71 -10.86 -6.13
C VAL A 513 23.64 -11.98 -6.62
N GLN A 514 23.78 -13.07 -5.85
CA GLN A 514 24.59 -14.23 -6.26
C GLN A 514 24.03 -14.90 -7.52
N ILE A 515 22.71 -15.05 -7.63
CA ILE A 515 22.06 -15.59 -8.83
C ILE A 515 22.30 -14.65 -10.02
N GLU A 516 22.14 -13.34 -9.84
CA GLU A 516 22.38 -12.37 -10.93
C GLU A 516 23.83 -12.41 -11.42
N GLU A 517 24.78 -12.50 -10.50
CA GLU A 517 26.21 -12.56 -10.81
C GLU A 517 26.57 -13.88 -11.50
N ARG A 518 26.00 -15.00 -11.05
CA ARG A 518 26.15 -16.30 -11.69
C ARG A 518 25.53 -16.33 -13.09
N LEU A 519 24.37 -15.70 -13.29
CA LEU A 519 23.75 -15.56 -14.61
C LEU A 519 24.62 -14.70 -15.53
N LYS A 520 25.23 -13.61 -15.04
CA LYS A 520 26.18 -12.81 -15.81
C LYS A 520 27.40 -13.62 -16.22
N GLN A 521 27.96 -14.43 -15.32
CA GLN A 521 29.07 -15.33 -15.64
C GLN A 521 28.66 -16.34 -16.72
N LEU A 522 27.54 -17.05 -16.57
CA LEU A 522 27.04 -18.00 -17.57
C LEU A 522 26.73 -17.35 -18.93
N ALA A 523 26.27 -16.10 -18.93
CA ALA A 523 25.98 -15.36 -20.15
C ALA A 523 27.24 -14.88 -20.89
N THR A 524 28.38 -14.74 -20.20
CA THR A 524 29.60 -14.13 -20.76
C THR A 524 30.81 -15.06 -20.85
N THR A 525 30.82 -16.17 -20.12
CA THR A 525 31.94 -17.13 -20.07
C THR A 525 31.53 -18.50 -20.60
N ASP A 526 32.49 -19.21 -21.18
CA ASP A 526 32.37 -20.62 -21.58
C ASP A 526 32.52 -21.50 -20.34
N THR A 527 31.55 -22.38 -20.09
CA THR A 527 31.48 -23.16 -18.85
C THR A 527 32.59 -24.19 -18.70
N LEU A 528 33.20 -24.63 -19.80
CA LEU A 528 34.30 -25.61 -19.77
C LEU A 528 35.65 -24.93 -19.58
N THR A 529 35.94 -23.92 -20.38
CA THR A 529 37.28 -23.31 -20.45
C THR A 529 37.44 -22.06 -19.58
N GLY A 530 36.34 -21.47 -19.10
CA GLY A 530 36.34 -20.27 -18.25
C GLY A 530 36.67 -18.96 -18.96
N ILE A 531 36.96 -19.01 -20.27
CA ILE A 531 37.23 -17.81 -21.09
C ILE A 531 35.92 -17.21 -21.62
N CYS A 532 35.99 -16.09 -22.35
CA CYS A 532 34.83 -15.45 -22.94
C CYS A 532 34.08 -16.43 -23.88
N ASN A 533 32.75 -16.47 -23.82
CA ASN A 533 31.96 -17.24 -24.77
C ASN A 533 31.70 -16.41 -26.05
N ARG A 534 31.14 -17.05 -27.08
CA ARG A 534 30.79 -16.39 -28.35
C ARG A 534 29.97 -15.10 -28.18
N ARG A 535 28.97 -15.10 -27.29
CA ARG A 535 28.13 -13.92 -27.05
C ARG A 535 28.93 -12.74 -26.48
N CYS A 536 29.80 -13.01 -25.51
CA CYS A 536 30.70 -12.02 -24.94
C CYS A 536 31.65 -11.46 -26.02
N PHE A 537 32.16 -12.32 -26.91
CA PHE A 537 33.00 -11.90 -28.03
C PHE A 537 32.23 -11.02 -29.01
N ASP A 538 31.03 -11.42 -29.46
CA ASP A 538 30.28 -10.68 -30.48
C ASP A 538 30.03 -9.23 -30.03
N GLY A 539 29.67 -9.08 -28.75
CA GLY A 539 29.52 -7.76 -28.14
C GLY A 539 30.82 -6.97 -28.04
N ALA A 540 31.95 -7.62 -27.76
CA ALA A 540 33.26 -6.97 -27.71
C ALA A 540 33.78 -6.57 -29.11
N LEU A 541 33.64 -7.45 -30.10
CA LEU A 541 34.02 -7.19 -31.48
C LEU A 541 33.23 -6.00 -32.06
N ALA A 542 31.92 -5.94 -31.83
CA ALA A 542 31.10 -4.82 -32.28
C ALA A 542 31.61 -3.47 -31.72
N ARG A 543 31.94 -3.42 -30.42
CA ARG A 543 32.50 -2.21 -29.79
C ARG A 543 33.86 -1.82 -30.35
N GLU A 544 34.74 -2.79 -30.58
CA GLU A 544 36.08 -2.52 -31.11
C GLU A 544 36.06 -2.14 -32.60
N ILE A 545 35.12 -2.65 -33.40
CA ILE A 545 34.91 -2.20 -34.78
C ILE A 545 34.48 -0.73 -34.80
N GLU A 546 33.52 -0.33 -33.97
CA GLU A 546 33.11 1.09 -33.86
C GLU A 546 34.28 1.99 -33.47
N ARG A 547 35.10 1.52 -32.52
CA ARG A 547 36.30 2.24 -32.06
C ARG A 547 37.34 2.35 -33.17
N ALA A 548 37.63 1.26 -33.88
CA ALA A 548 38.58 1.23 -34.99
C ALA A 548 38.13 2.12 -36.15
N ALA A 549 36.84 2.09 -36.50
CA ALA A 549 36.26 2.97 -37.52
C ALA A 549 36.39 4.45 -37.15
N ARG A 550 36.22 4.80 -35.86
CA ARG A 550 36.27 6.18 -35.38
C ARG A 550 37.68 6.74 -35.27
N PHE A 551 38.63 5.94 -34.78
CA PHE A 551 39.99 6.42 -34.47
C PHE A 551 41.05 5.96 -35.48
N SER A 552 40.65 5.25 -36.54
CA SER A 552 41.55 4.64 -37.52
C SER A 552 42.65 3.80 -36.87
N SER A 553 42.32 3.14 -35.76
CA SER A 553 43.24 2.26 -35.03
C SER A 553 43.22 0.86 -35.64
N PRO A 554 44.38 0.20 -35.83
CA PRO A 554 44.43 -1.14 -36.38
C PRO A 554 43.71 -2.13 -35.45
N LEU A 555 42.98 -3.07 -36.04
CA LEU A 555 42.23 -4.10 -35.33
C LEU A 555 42.38 -5.40 -36.10
N SER A 556 42.87 -6.45 -35.43
CA SER A 556 43.06 -7.75 -36.06
C SER A 556 42.33 -8.85 -35.31
N LEU A 557 42.02 -9.91 -36.06
CA LEU A 557 41.31 -11.07 -35.57
C LEU A 557 42.09 -12.34 -35.92
N ILE A 558 42.24 -13.22 -34.93
CA ILE A 558 42.79 -14.56 -35.11
C ILE A 558 41.67 -15.56 -34.81
N LEU A 559 41.37 -16.44 -35.76
CA LEU A 559 40.49 -17.59 -35.55
C LEU A 559 41.32 -18.85 -35.71
N PHE A 560 41.22 -19.79 -34.78
CA PHE A 560 42.00 -21.01 -34.84
C PHE A 560 41.23 -22.21 -34.30
N ASP A 561 41.65 -23.39 -34.75
CA ASP A 561 40.96 -24.64 -34.53
C ASP A 561 41.97 -25.75 -34.24
N ILE A 562 41.57 -26.67 -33.36
CA ILE A 562 42.39 -27.81 -32.97
C ILE A 562 42.36 -28.88 -34.05
N ASP A 563 43.52 -29.17 -34.64
CA ASP A 563 43.63 -30.13 -35.72
C ASP A 563 43.25 -31.54 -35.25
N HIS A 564 42.33 -32.18 -35.98
CA HIS A 564 41.89 -33.55 -35.72
C HIS A 564 41.30 -33.78 -34.31
N PHE A 565 40.71 -32.77 -33.68
CA PHE A 565 40.14 -32.90 -32.33
C PHE A 565 39.06 -33.99 -32.23
N LYS A 566 38.24 -34.17 -33.27
CA LYS A 566 37.31 -35.31 -33.34
C LYS A 566 38.02 -36.66 -33.12
N ARG A 567 39.21 -36.87 -33.69
CA ARG A 567 40.00 -38.10 -33.48
C ARG A 567 40.46 -38.24 -32.03
N VAL A 568 40.76 -37.12 -31.36
CA VAL A 568 41.11 -37.12 -29.92
C VAL A 568 39.92 -37.59 -29.10
N ASN A 569 38.72 -37.04 -29.35
CA ASN A 569 37.50 -37.47 -28.66
C ASN A 569 37.15 -38.94 -28.94
N ASP A 570 37.23 -39.35 -30.21
CA ASP A 570 36.89 -40.72 -30.63
C ASP A 570 37.87 -41.76 -30.05
N THR A 571 39.13 -41.38 -29.82
CA THR A 571 40.17 -42.31 -29.33
C THR A 571 40.30 -42.32 -27.81
N PHE A 572 40.20 -41.16 -27.15
CA PHE A 572 40.50 -40.99 -25.72
C PHE A 572 39.29 -40.58 -24.88
N GLY A 573 38.13 -40.41 -25.49
CA GLY A 573 36.88 -40.00 -24.85
C GLY A 573 36.78 -38.48 -24.63
N HIS A 574 35.54 -38.01 -24.45
CA HIS A 574 35.23 -36.59 -24.29
C HIS A 574 35.91 -35.92 -23.10
N GLN A 575 36.08 -36.62 -21.96
CA GLN A 575 36.78 -36.06 -20.80
C GLN A 575 38.24 -35.68 -21.11
N THR A 576 38.90 -36.44 -21.99
CA THR A 576 40.27 -36.13 -22.42
C THR A 576 40.28 -34.93 -23.36
N GLY A 577 39.30 -34.85 -24.28
CA GLY A 577 39.10 -33.67 -25.12
C GLY A 577 38.87 -32.39 -24.32
N ASP A 578 38.04 -32.48 -23.27
CA ASP A 578 37.76 -31.37 -22.36
C ASP A 578 39.03 -30.86 -21.64
N ARG A 579 39.91 -31.78 -21.22
CA ARG A 579 41.22 -31.43 -20.66
C ARG A 579 42.13 -30.75 -21.68
N VAL A 580 42.13 -31.21 -22.93
CA VAL A 580 42.88 -30.56 -24.03
C VAL A 580 42.40 -29.12 -24.23
N LEU A 581 41.07 -28.90 -24.31
CA LEU A 581 40.48 -27.58 -24.47
C LEU A 581 40.81 -26.63 -23.31
N THR A 582 40.69 -27.12 -22.08
CA THR A 582 40.99 -26.34 -20.87
C THR A 582 42.46 -25.96 -20.79
N GLN A 583 43.36 -26.91 -21.07
CA GLN A 583 44.80 -26.67 -21.01
C GLN A 583 45.26 -25.73 -22.14
N LEU A 584 44.69 -25.86 -23.34
CA LEU A 584 44.92 -24.92 -24.44
C LEU A 584 44.49 -23.51 -24.06
N ALA A 585 43.32 -23.37 -23.42
CA ALA A 585 42.83 -22.06 -23.00
C ALA A 585 43.78 -21.37 -22.02
N VAL A 586 44.35 -22.13 -21.07
CA VAL A 586 45.38 -21.63 -20.14
C VAL A 586 46.66 -21.20 -20.88
N THR A 587 47.14 -22.00 -21.83
CA THR A 587 48.36 -21.67 -22.59
C THR A 587 48.20 -20.41 -23.42
N VAL A 588 47.06 -20.26 -24.11
CA VAL A 588 46.77 -19.07 -24.92
C VAL A 588 46.59 -17.85 -24.01
N GLY A 589 45.82 -17.99 -22.92
CA GLY A 589 45.61 -16.92 -21.94
C GLY A 589 46.90 -16.38 -21.31
N ASN A 590 47.89 -17.25 -21.07
CA ASN A 590 49.21 -16.83 -20.55
C ASN A 590 50.12 -16.20 -21.61
N THR A 591 49.80 -16.33 -22.90
CA THR A 591 50.64 -15.86 -24.02
C THR A 591 50.20 -14.49 -24.56
N ILE A 592 48.92 -14.18 -24.48
CA ILE A 592 48.30 -12.94 -24.95
C ILE A 592 48.37 -11.83 -23.89
N ARG A 593 48.12 -10.57 -24.28
CA ARG A 593 48.13 -9.41 -23.37
C ARG A 593 46.78 -9.27 -22.68
N THR A 594 46.74 -8.57 -21.54
CA THR A 594 45.49 -8.29 -20.79
C THR A 594 44.46 -7.50 -21.61
N VAL A 595 44.89 -6.76 -22.63
CA VAL A 595 44.01 -5.99 -23.52
C VAL A 595 43.44 -6.82 -24.67
N ASP A 596 44.00 -8.00 -24.94
CA ASP A 596 43.53 -8.90 -25.98
C ASP A 596 42.34 -9.70 -25.42
N LEU A 597 41.30 -9.92 -26.23
CA LEU A 597 40.14 -10.71 -25.82
C LEU A 597 40.23 -12.10 -26.41
N PHE A 598 40.17 -13.12 -25.56
CA PHE A 598 40.22 -14.52 -25.96
C PHE A 598 38.91 -15.23 -25.63
N ALA A 599 38.33 -15.89 -26.63
CA ALA A 599 37.03 -16.53 -26.52
C ALA A 599 37.01 -17.91 -27.19
N ARG A 600 36.12 -18.77 -26.68
CA ARG A 600 35.75 -20.02 -27.35
C ARG A 600 34.56 -19.75 -28.24
N TRP A 601 34.74 -19.95 -29.54
CA TRP A 601 33.76 -19.63 -30.57
C TRP A 601 32.69 -20.73 -30.71
N GLY A 602 33.11 -21.98 -30.58
CA GLY A 602 32.23 -23.15 -30.56
C GLY A 602 33.04 -24.44 -30.71
N GLY A 603 32.66 -25.52 -30.02
CA GLY A 603 33.35 -26.82 -30.15
C GLY A 603 34.86 -26.72 -29.89
N GLU A 604 35.66 -26.96 -30.93
CA GLU A 604 37.13 -26.90 -30.92
C GLU A 604 37.71 -25.59 -31.49
N GLU A 605 36.85 -24.61 -31.80
CA GLU A 605 37.20 -23.32 -32.38
C GLU A 605 37.35 -22.22 -31.34
N PHE A 606 38.40 -21.43 -31.50
CA PHE A 606 38.79 -20.36 -30.60
C PHE A 606 39.13 -19.09 -31.38
N VAL A 607 38.92 -17.94 -30.75
CA VAL A 607 39.10 -16.64 -31.37
C VAL A 607 39.85 -15.68 -30.44
N VAL A 608 40.76 -14.89 -31.00
CA VAL A 608 41.49 -13.84 -30.30
C VAL A 608 41.27 -12.51 -31.03
N LEU A 609 40.74 -11.52 -30.31
CA LEU A 609 40.60 -10.15 -30.77
C LEU A 609 41.81 -9.33 -30.30
N LEU A 610 42.42 -8.59 -31.22
CA LEU A 610 43.65 -7.82 -30.98
C LEU A 610 43.43 -6.33 -31.29
N PRO A 611 42.89 -5.55 -30.34
CA PRO A 611 42.78 -4.10 -30.49
C PRO A 611 44.17 -3.45 -30.61
N GLY A 612 44.33 -2.53 -31.56
CA GLY A 612 45.59 -1.80 -31.77
C GLY A 612 46.70 -2.61 -32.42
N SER A 613 46.39 -3.77 -33.03
CA SER A 613 47.38 -4.61 -33.72
C SER A 613 47.06 -4.74 -35.21
N ASP A 614 48.07 -4.52 -36.05
CA ASP A 614 47.99 -4.70 -37.50
C ASP A 614 48.12 -6.19 -37.91
N LEU A 615 47.95 -6.49 -39.20
CA LEU A 615 48.02 -7.86 -39.71
C LEU A 615 49.35 -8.55 -39.39
N ASN A 616 50.46 -7.82 -39.42
CA ASN A 616 51.79 -8.37 -39.17
C ASN A 616 51.99 -8.75 -37.71
N ALA A 617 51.59 -7.87 -36.77
CA ALA A 617 51.62 -8.14 -35.35
C ALA A 617 50.71 -9.33 -34.99
N ALA A 618 49.51 -9.39 -35.57
CA ALA A 618 48.59 -10.49 -35.38
C ALA A 618 49.14 -11.82 -35.91
N ARG A 619 49.77 -11.82 -37.10
CA ARG A 619 50.43 -13.00 -37.67
C ARG A 619 51.57 -13.51 -36.78
N LEU A 620 52.39 -12.61 -36.25
CA LEU A 620 53.49 -12.97 -35.33
C LEU A 620 52.96 -13.59 -34.03
N LEU A 621 51.88 -13.05 -33.48
CA LEU A 621 51.23 -13.63 -32.30
C LEU A 621 50.62 -15.00 -32.61
N ALA A 622 49.92 -15.16 -33.74
CA ALA A 622 49.36 -16.43 -34.18
C ALA A 622 50.46 -17.50 -34.32
N GLU A 623 51.62 -17.16 -34.90
CA GLU A 623 52.73 -18.11 -35.05
C GLU A 623 53.35 -18.47 -33.70
N LYS A 624 53.46 -17.49 -32.79
CA LYS A 624 53.91 -17.73 -31.40
C LYS A 624 52.95 -18.69 -30.68
N LEU A 625 51.64 -18.51 -30.82
CA LEU A 625 50.63 -19.39 -30.25
C LEU A 625 50.71 -20.79 -30.86
N ARG A 626 50.83 -20.90 -32.19
CA ARG A 626 50.99 -22.18 -32.89
C ARG A 626 52.18 -22.98 -32.37
N MET A 627 53.35 -22.35 -32.30
CA MET A 627 54.57 -22.99 -31.80
C MET A 627 54.46 -23.37 -30.31
N ALA A 628 53.77 -22.57 -29.50
CA ALA A 628 53.56 -22.87 -28.08
C ALA A 628 52.67 -24.10 -27.89
N LEU A 629 51.58 -24.21 -28.65
CA LEU A 629 50.64 -25.33 -28.59
C LEU A 629 51.26 -26.62 -29.16
N GLU A 630 52.00 -26.55 -30.26
CA GLU A 630 52.69 -27.71 -30.86
C GLU A 630 53.77 -28.31 -29.93
N LYS A 631 54.47 -27.46 -29.18
CA LYS A 631 55.54 -27.89 -28.25
C LYS A 631 55.00 -28.39 -26.92
N GLN A 632 53.72 -28.19 -26.62
CA GLN A 632 53.14 -28.59 -25.36
C GLN A 632 52.73 -30.07 -25.39
N PRO A 633 53.36 -30.95 -24.61
CA PRO A 633 52.91 -32.33 -24.52
C PRO A 633 51.62 -32.40 -23.71
N PHE A 634 50.58 -32.99 -24.29
CA PHE A 634 49.35 -33.33 -23.58
C PHE A 634 49.51 -34.75 -23.03
N SER A 635 49.42 -34.90 -21.70
CA SER A 635 49.75 -36.12 -20.95
C SER A 635 49.15 -37.40 -21.52
N ASP A 636 47.95 -37.32 -22.09
CA ASP A 636 47.14 -38.47 -22.48
C ASP A 636 47.02 -38.64 -24.02
N VAL A 637 47.39 -37.60 -24.80
CA VAL A 637 47.11 -37.52 -26.25
C VAL A 637 48.37 -37.35 -27.09
N GLY A 638 49.48 -36.92 -26.47
CA GLY A 638 50.73 -36.59 -27.17
C GLY A 638 50.73 -35.15 -27.67
N GLN A 639 51.11 -34.93 -28.93
CA GLN A 639 51.13 -33.59 -29.54
C GLN A 639 49.79 -33.26 -30.18
N VAL A 640 49.30 -32.06 -29.89
CA VAL A 640 48.12 -31.46 -30.52
C VAL A 640 48.57 -30.23 -31.28
N THR A 641 48.14 -30.10 -32.53
CA THR A 641 48.45 -28.94 -33.37
C THR A 641 47.20 -28.12 -33.61
N CYS A 642 47.39 -26.86 -33.99
CA CYS A 642 46.28 -25.97 -34.34
C CYS A 642 46.55 -25.27 -35.66
N SER A 643 45.49 -25.06 -36.42
CA SER A 643 45.49 -24.26 -37.64
C SER A 643 44.94 -22.87 -37.33
N PHE A 644 45.55 -21.82 -37.87
CA PHE A 644 45.21 -20.42 -37.57
C PHE A 644 44.89 -19.65 -38.85
N GLY A 645 43.81 -18.89 -38.84
CA GLY A 645 43.49 -17.84 -39.79
C GLY A 645 43.65 -16.47 -39.13
N VAL A 646 44.23 -15.51 -39.87
CA VAL A 646 44.44 -14.14 -39.38
C VAL A 646 43.93 -13.14 -40.41
N ALA A 647 43.11 -12.19 -39.96
CA ALA A 647 42.61 -11.10 -40.79
C ALA A 647 42.67 -9.76 -40.05
N GLU A 648 42.99 -8.70 -40.76
CA GLU A 648 42.91 -7.33 -40.27
C GLU A 648 41.60 -6.69 -40.73
N TYR A 649 41.02 -5.86 -39.86
CA TYR A 649 39.87 -5.02 -40.15
C TYR A 649 40.21 -4.00 -41.24
N ALA A 650 39.46 -4.01 -42.34
CA ALA A 650 39.52 -2.95 -43.34
C ALA A 650 38.43 -1.89 -43.07
N SER A 651 38.75 -0.62 -43.31
CA SER A 651 37.79 0.49 -43.15
C SER A 651 36.53 0.22 -43.97
N GLY A 652 35.38 0.09 -43.30
CA GLY A 652 34.09 -0.22 -43.91
C GLY A 652 33.66 -1.69 -43.84
N ASP A 653 34.50 -2.58 -43.31
CA ASP A 653 34.06 -3.94 -42.96
C ASP A 653 32.96 -3.89 -41.90
N ASN A 654 31.95 -4.74 -42.04
CA ASN A 654 31.05 -5.10 -40.95
C ASN A 654 31.57 -6.36 -40.23
N MET A 655 30.97 -6.67 -39.07
CA MET A 655 31.35 -7.82 -38.26
C MET A 655 31.40 -9.13 -39.06
N ASP A 656 30.36 -9.40 -39.86
CA ASP A 656 30.26 -10.61 -40.69
C ASP A 656 31.36 -10.69 -41.76
N ALA A 657 31.74 -9.56 -42.35
CA ALA A 657 32.80 -9.52 -43.36
C ALA A 657 34.16 -9.88 -42.75
N LEU A 658 34.48 -9.34 -41.57
CA LEU A 658 35.74 -9.66 -40.88
C LEU A 658 35.79 -11.12 -40.44
N ILE A 659 34.69 -11.65 -39.90
CA ILE A 659 34.58 -13.07 -39.52
C ILE A 659 34.75 -13.98 -40.75
N LYS A 660 34.10 -13.67 -41.89
CA LYS A 660 34.27 -14.43 -43.14
C LYS A 660 35.70 -14.39 -43.67
N LYS A 661 36.41 -13.27 -43.54
CA LYS A 661 37.82 -13.15 -43.96
C LYS A 661 38.70 -14.08 -43.13
N VAL A 662 38.56 -14.07 -41.80
CA VAL A 662 39.39 -14.90 -40.92
C VAL A 662 39.06 -16.39 -41.08
N ASP A 663 37.79 -16.74 -41.25
CA ASP A 663 37.32 -18.12 -41.48
C ASP A 663 37.90 -18.70 -42.77
N ARG A 664 37.91 -17.92 -43.86
CA ARG A 664 38.54 -18.33 -45.12
C ARG A 664 40.04 -18.60 -44.94
N CYS A 665 40.74 -17.78 -44.17
CA CYS A 665 42.16 -18.00 -43.88
C CYS A 665 42.35 -19.32 -43.09
N LEU A 666 41.50 -19.58 -42.09
CA LEU A 666 41.54 -20.82 -41.32
C LEU A 666 41.26 -22.05 -42.20
N TYR A 667 40.27 -21.96 -43.09
CA TYR A 667 39.98 -23.03 -44.06
C TYR A 667 41.18 -23.34 -44.95
N HIS A 668 41.87 -22.31 -45.47
CA HIS A 668 43.10 -22.48 -46.23
C HIS A 668 44.22 -23.11 -45.40
N ALA A 669 44.36 -22.73 -44.13
CA ALA A 669 45.35 -23.34 -43.24
C ALA A 669 45.10 -24.85 -43.08
N LYS A 670 43.83 -25.24 -42.88
CA LYS A 670 43.41 -26.65 -42.80
C LYS A 670 43.64 -27.40 -44.11
N ALA A 671 43.32 -26.79 -45.25
CA ALA A 671 43.43 -27.41 -46.58
C ALA A 671 44.89 -27.57 -47.05
N SER A 672 45.76 -26.60 -46.72
CA SER A 672 47.17 -26.60 -47.16
C SER A 672 48.07 -27.53 -46.34
N GLY A 673 47.54 -28.27 -45.37
CA GLY A 673 48.28 -29.28 -44.60
C GLY A 673 48.29 -29.07 -43.08
N ARG A 674 47.43 -28.18 -42.55
CA ARG A 674 47.26 -27.92 -41.10
C ARG A 674 48.53 -27.40 -40.41
N ASN A 675 48.47 -27.25 -39.08
CA ASN A 675 49.56 -26.78 -38.22
C ASN A 675 50.31 -25.58 -38.81
N ARG A 676 49.57 -24.52 -39.17
CA ARG A 676 50.12 -23.32 -39.82
C ARG A 676 49.24 -22.10 -39.58
N VAL A 677 49.82 -20.94 -39.89
CA VAL A 677 49.12 -19.65 -39.91
C VAL A 677 48.92 -19.22 -41.35
N GLU A 678 47.68 -18.94 -41.73
CA GLU A 678 47.34 -18.28 -42.99
C GLU A 678 46.78 -16.88 -42.75
N THR A 679 47.07 -15.97 -43.67
CA THR A 679 46.65 -14.56 -43.56
C THR A 679 45.85 -14.13 -44.77
N SER A 680 45.08 -13.06 -44.61
CA SER A 680 44.37 -12.41 -45.71
C SER A 680 45.31 -11.86 -46.81
N ALA A 681 46.62 -11.72 -46.54
CA ALA A 681 47.61 -11.27 -47.53
C ALA A 681 48.20 -12.40 -48.39
N THR A 682 48.27 -13.63 -47.86
CA THR A 682 48.76 -14.83 -48.59
C THR A 682 47.68 -15.55 -49.39
N THR A 683 46.41 -15.20 -49.18
CA THR A 683 45.26 -15.87 -49.80
C THR A 683 44.67 -15.00 -50.92
N PRO A 684 44.72 -15.38 -52.21
CA PRO A 684 44.08 -14.62 -53.29
C PRO A 684 42.57 -14.54 -53.07
N LEU A 685 41.97 -13.37 -53.31
CA LEU A 685 40.51 -13.24 -53.44
C LEU A 685 40.06 -14.06 -54.65
N PRO A 686 39.14 -15.03 -54.53
CA PRO A 686 38.54 -15.65 -55.70
C PRO A 686 37.62 -14.63 -56.38
N GLU A 687 37.78 -14.42 -57.68
CA GLU A 687 36.66 -14.03 -58.53
C GLU A 687 35.63 -15.18 -58.48
N ASP A 688 34.40 -14.85 -58.09
CA ASP A 688 33.16 -15.63 -58.18
C ASP A 688 33.32 -17.15 -58.38
N ALA A 689 33.46 -17.88 -57.27
CA ALA A 689 33.36 -19.34 -57.23
C ALA A 689 32.02 -19.80 -56.62
N GLU A 690 30.89 -19.28 -57.11
CA GLU A 690 29.56 -19.80 -56.76
C GLU A 690 29.16 -21.06 -57.54
N ASP A 691 29.91 -21.51 -58.56
CA ASP A 691 29.38 -22.49 -59.54
C ASP A 691 29.99 -23.92 -59.47
N ARG A 692 30.50 -24.38 -58.32
CA ARG A 692 31.05 -25.76 -58.20
C ARG A 692 30.57 -26.61 -57.03
N LYS A 693 29.47 -26.24 -56.36
CA LYS A 693 28.84 -27.10 -55.33
C LYS A 693 27.49 -27.72 -55.72
N GLN A 694 27.18 -27.76 -57.02
CA GLN A 694 26.13 -28.64 -57.56
C GLN A 694 26.71 -29.53 -58.67
N ARG A 695 27.38 -30.62 -58.28
CA ARG A 695 27.49 -31.87 -59.05
C ARG A 695 27.96 -33.00 -58.16
#